data_AF-A0A9Q0QED2-F1
#
_entry.id   AF-A0A9Q0QED2-F1
#
_cell.length_a   1.000
_cell.length_b   1.000
_cell.length_c   1.000
_cell.angle_alpha   90.00
_cell.angle_beta   90.00
_cell.angle_gamma   90.00
#
_symmetry.space_group_name_H-M   'P 1'
#
loop_
_entity.id
_entity.type
_entity.pdbx_description
1 polymer ?
#
loop_
_entity_poly.entity_id
_entity_poly.type
_entity_poly.pdbx_seq_one_letter_code
_entity_poly.pdbx_strand_id
1 'polypeptide(L)'
;MHAPGSNIDFLLKSIFIRGFCGSLHLVLLLALSVSYVSKKLSRGGDGEGSKEMLKIKRRFMWYKQTLVCCLGVSVFNLILCLLSYFYLHGNVWSDGEAVTLLDLGLRTLSWGALADYLHTRFFNSGEKMFPLLLRVWWGFYLAISCYCFAVDVFLHKRQGSLEIEWYLVSDVVSVFAGLFLCYVGFSRSDIQDVLEEPLLNGDSSSINNLETSDSRGGDAVTPFGNAGLFSILTFSWMNSLIASGNKKTLDLEDVPQLHGVDSVVGAFPAFKNKLESDCGRVTRFKLAKALFLALMGEENSRIEQIGTRLRAVTTTMIYNKSLTISCHSKQGHSSGEIINIMTIDANRIGRFSWYIHDPWLVMLQVCLALLILYRNLGLGSVAGFVATVIVISLNYPFGRLEEKFQDKLMESKDKRMKTTTEILRNMRILKLQGWEMKFLSKILDLREIETRWLKKYLYTSVVITVVAWVTPTIVAVATFGTCMLIGVPLDSGKVLSALATFEILQSPIYSLPDTPNAIEKLPAGSSDTAIEIVDGNFSWDLSSPGATLKDINFKVFNGMKVAVCGTVGSGKSSLLSSILGELPKISGTLKLCGTKAYVAQSPWIQSGNIEENILFGEGMNRERYDKVLEACSLKKGPGNTLIR
;
A
#
# COMPACT_ATOMS: atom_id res chain seq x y z
N MET A 1 14.65 -37.77 -38.72
CA MET A 1 15.19 -38.93 -37.99
C MET A 1 15.85 -38.41 -36.71
N HIS A 2 15.18 -38.53 -35.56
CA HIS A 2 15.81 -38.33 -34.25
C HIS A 2 15.97 -39.70 -33.59
N ALA A 3 17.17 -39.97 -33.07
CA ALA A 3 17.51 -41.23 -32.41
C ALA A 3 16.59 -41.49 -31.19
N PRO A 4 16.03 -42.71 -31.03
CA PRO A 4 15.28 -43.06 -29.84
C PRO A 4 16.27 -43.41 -28.73
N GLY A 5 16.29 -42.62 -27.64
CA GLY A 5 17.17 -42.89 -26.51
C GLY A 5 17.70 -41.67 -25.77
N SER A 6 16.92 -40.59 -25.66
CA SER A 6 17.25 -39.52 -24.72
C SER A 6 16.67 -39.86 -23.33
N ASN A 7 17.41 -39.62 -22.24
CA ASN A 7 16.91 -39.81 -20.86
C ASN A 7 15.60 -39.04 -20.56
N ILE A 8 15.27 -38.05 -21.39
CA ILE A 8 14.04 -37.24 -21.31
C ILE A 8 12.82 -38.06 -21.77
N ASP A 9 12.97 -38.98 -22.74
CA ASP A 9 11.87 -39.83 -23.20
C ASP A 9 11.43 -40.83 -22.12
N PHE A 10 12.32 -41.19 -21.19
CA PHE A 10 11.97 -42.03 -20.03
C PHE A 10 11.08 -41.28 -19.02
N LEU A 11 11.41 -40.01 -18.72
CA LEU A 11 10.63 -39.16 -17.81
C LEU A 11 9.24 -38.79 -18.34
N LEU A 12 9.04 -38.91 -19.66
CA LEU A 12 7.77 -38.69 -20.36
C LEU A 12 6.94 -39.98 -20.52
N LYS A 13 7.43 -41.15 -20.09
CA LYS A 13 6.62 -42.37 -20.12
C LYS A 13 5.52 -42.29 -19.07
N SER A 14 4.26 -42.45 -19.51
CA SER A 14 3.07 -42.48 -18.65
C SER A 14 3.21 -43.43 -17.45
N ILE A 15 3.88 -44.57 -17.64
CA ILE A 15 4.18 -45.55 -16.58
C ILE A 15 5.04 -44.95 -15.46
N PHE A 16 6.08 -44.19 -15.80
CA PHE A 16 6.98 -43.59 -14.83
C PHE A 16 6.29 -42.49 -14.02
N ILE A 17 5.51 -41.63 -14.70
CA ILE A 17 4.80 -40.51 -14.06
C ILE A 17 3.75 -41.03 -13.06
N ARG A 18 2.96 -42.02 -13.46
CA ARG A 18 1.92 -42.62 -12.61
C ARG A 18 2.53 -43.44 -11.48
N GLY A 19 3.62 -44.17 -11.73
CA GLY A 19 4.37 -44.86 -10.68
C GLY A 19 4.98 -43.91 -9.65
N PHE A 20 5.58 -42.79 -10.10
CA PHE A 20 6.13 -41.76 -9.22
C PHE A 20 5.03 -41.08 -8.39
N CYS A 21 3.91 -40.72 -9.02
CA CYS A 21 2.77 -40.14 -8.31
C CYS A 21 2.18 -41.09 -7.26
N GLY A 22 2.01 -42.37 -7.59
CA GLY A 22 1.53 -43.39 -6.66
C GLY A 22 2.47 -43.57 -5.46
N SER A 23 3.79 -43.54 -5.70
CA SER A 23 4.80 -43.66 -4.63
C SER A 23 4.72 -42.52 -3.60
N LEU A 24 4.38 -41.30 -4.03
CA LEU A 24 4.24 -40.15 -3.13
C LEU A 24 2.98 -40.27 -2.26
N HIS A 25 1.88 -40.75 -2.82
CA HIS A 25 0.65 -41.00 -2.05
C HIS A 25 0.84 -42.14 -1.04
N LEU A 26 1.70 -43.12 -1.35
CA LEU A 26 2.12 -44.15 -0.40
C LEU A 26 2.95 -43.57 0.75
N VAL A 27 3.88 -42.64 0.47
CA VAL A 27 4.64 -41.91 1.50
C VAL A 27 3.71 -41.11 2.41
N LEU A 28 2.66 -40.45 1.86
CA LEU A 28 1.65 -39.77 2.67
C LEU A 28 0.92 -40.73 3.60
N LEU A 29 0.45 -41.87 3.09
CA LEU A 29 -0.22 -42.90 3.90
C LEU A 29 0.65 -43.38 5.06
N LEU A 30 1.94 -43.63 4.80
CA LEU A 30 2.91 -43.99 5.84
C LEU A 30 3.07 -42.86 6.87
N ALA A 31 3.23 -41.61 6.43
CA ALA A 31 3.36 -40.46 7.32
C ALA A 31 2.11 -40.25 8.21
N LEU A 32 0.91 -40.41 7.64
CA LEU A 32 -0.35 -40.33 8.39
C LEU A 32 -0.49 -41.49 9.39
N SER A 33 -0.08 -42.70 9.02
CA SER A 33 -0.11 -43.88 9.91
C SER A 33 0.85 -43.75 11.09
N VAL A 34 2.09 -43.29 10.86
CA VAL A 34 3.07 -43.01 11.92
C VAL A 34 2.52 -41.95 12.87
N SER A 35 1.86 -40.93 12.33
CA SER A 35 1.30 -39.88 13.17
C SER A 35 0.06 -40.32 13.97
N TYR A 36 -0.73 -41.25 13.43
CA TYR A 36 -1.82 -41.91 14.15
C TYR A 36 -1.31 -42.75 15.32
N VAL A 37 -0.26 -43.56 15.10
CA VAL A 37 0.37 -44.41 16.12
C VAL A 37 1.06 -43.57 17.21
N SER A 38 1.81 -42.53 16.82
CA SER A 38 2.52 -41.63 17.73
C SER A 38 1.59 -40.95 18.74
N LYS A 39 0.37 -40.56 18.34
CA LYS A 39 -0.62 -39.96 19.27
C LYS A 39 -1.31 -41.00 20.14
N LYS A 40 -1.50 -42.24 19.67
CA LYS A 40 -2.07 -43.33 20.47
C LYS A 40 -1.18 -43.67 21.67
N LEU A 41 0.15 -43.49 21.55
CA LEU A 41 1.10 -43.62 22.67
C LEU A 41 1.12 -42.40 23.62
N SER A 42 0.70 -41.22 23.18
CA SER A 42 0.87 -39.96 23.92
C SER A 42 -0.36 -39.52 24.72
N ARG A 43 -1.37 -40.38 24.86
CA ARG A 43 -2.68 -40.03 25.44
C ARG A 43 -2.72 -40.25 26.96
N GLY A 44 -2.14 -39.32 27.70
CA GLY A 44 -2.35 -39.14 29.14
C GLY A 44 -2.39 -37.65 29.48
N GLY A 45 -3.54 -37.15 29.93
CA GLY A 45 -3.71 -35.78 30.45
C GLY A 45 -4.96 -35.06 29.92
N ASP A 46 -5.97 -34.94 30.79
CA ASP A 46 -7.22 -34.17 30.62
C ASP A 46 -7.02 -32.64 30.65
N GLY A 47 -8.04 -31.89 30.21
CA GLY A 47 -8.17 -30.47 30.57
C GLY A 47 -9.22 -29.67 29.79
N GLU A 48 -10.30 -29.35 30.49
CA GLU A 48 -11.53 -28.63 30.13
C GLU A 48 -11.35 -27.14 29.73
N GLY A 49 -12.30 -26.56 28.98
CA GLY A 49 -12.35 -25.11 28.74
C GLY A 49 -13.40 -24.63 27.74
N SER A 50 -14.56 -24.20 28.25
CA SER A 50 -15.66 -23.55 27.52
C SER A 50 -15.39 -22.06 27.24
N LYS A 51 -15.66 -21.62 26.00
CA LYS A 51 -16.26 -20.33 25.55
C LYS A 51 -15.82 -19.99 24.12
N GLU A 52 -16.62 -20.29 23.08
CA GLU A 52 -16.36 -19.72 21.73
C GLU A 52 -17.51 -19.82 20.69
N MET A 53 -18.78 -19.56 21.03
CA MET A 53 -19.89 -19.89 20.11
C MET A 53 -19.95 -19.08 18.78
N LEU A 54 -19.22 -17.96 18.64
CA LEU A 54 -19.22 -17.11 17.42
C LEU A 54 -17.95 -17.20 16.55
N LYS A 55 -16.78 -17.50 17.13
CA LYS A 55 -15.55 -17.81 16.37
C LYS A 55 -15.61 -19.23 15.75
N ILE A 56 -16.38 -20.14 16.35
CA ILE A 56 -16.62 -21.50 15.83
C ILE A 56 -17.33 -21.48 14.47
N LYS A 57 -18.29 -20.56 14.24
CA LYS A 57 -19.21 -20.64 13.08
C LYS A 57 -18.52 -20.41 11.72
N ARG A 58 -17.51 -19.53 11.65
CA ARG A 58 -16.76 -19.21 10.42
C ARG A 58 -15.57 -20.16 10.21
N ARG A 59 -14.92 -20.59 11.30
CA ARG A 59 -13.88 -21.64 11.36
C ARG A 59 -14.40 -23.02 10.90
N PHE A 60 -15.66 -23.29 11.20
CA PHE A 60 -16.38 -24.50 10.76
C PHE A 60 -16.63 -24.55 9.24
N MET A 61 -16.67 -23.40 8.57
CA MET A 61 -17.05 -23.31 7.15
C MET A 61 -15.90 -23.76 6.22
N TRP A 62 -14.69 -23.21 6.40
CA TRP A 62 -13.50 -23.59 5.60
C TRP A 62 -13.05 -25.02 5.85
N TYR A 63 -13.17 -25.48 7.10
CA TYR A 63 -12.88 -26.85 7.48
C TYR A 63 -13.83 -27.85 6.79
N LYS A 64 -15.14 -27.61 6.86
CA LYS A 64 -16.13 -28.45 6.17
C LYS A 64 -15.87 -28.50 4.67
N GLN A 65 -15.53 -27.36 4.06
CA GLN A 65 -15.21 -27.31 2.63
C GLN A 65 -13.93 -28.08 2.30
N THR A 66 -12.89 -28.01 3.15
CA THR A 66 -11.64 -28.79 2.99
C THR A 66 -11.91 -30.29 3.10
N LEU A 67 -12.69 -30.71 4.11
CA LEU A 67 -13.07 -32.11 4.31
C LEU A 67 -13.91 -32.64 3.13
N VAL A 68 -14.89 -31.87 2.68
CA VAL A 68 -15.72 -32.21 1.51
C VAL A 68 -14.87 -32.28 0.24
N CYS A 69 -13.89 -31.40 0.07
CA CYS A 69 -12.95 -31.45 -1.05
C CYS A 69 -12.11 -32.74 -1.02
N CYS A 70 -11.50 -33.09 0.12
CA CYS A 70 -10.72 -34.33 0.26
C CYS A 70 -11.56 -35.59 0.00
N LEU A 71 -12.79 -35.65 0.55
CA LEU A 71 -13.72 -36.76 0.30
C LEU A 71 -14.17 -36.81 -1.17
N GLY A 72 -14.45 -35.66 -1.77
CA GLY A 72 -14.82 -35.55 -3.18
C GLY A 72 -13.73 -36.06 -4.10
N VAL A 73 -12.47 -35.69 -3.85
CA VAL A 73 -11.31 -36.19 -4.61
C VAL A 73 -11.11 -37.69 -4.40
N SER A 74 -11.30 -38.22 -3.20
CA SER A 74 -11.22 -39.67 -2.93
C SER A 74 -12.29 -40.45 -3.70
N VAL A 75 -13.56 -40.02 -3.64
CA VAL A 75 -14.67 -40.67 -4.34
C VAL A 75 -14.50 -40.59 -5.86
N PHE A 76 -14.06 -39.45 -6.38
CA PHE A 76 -13.77 -39.28 -7.80
C PHE A 76 -12.68 -40.26 -8.28
N ASN A 77 -11.58 -40.39 -7.53
CA ASN A 77 -10.54 -41.36 -7.86
C ASN A 77 -11.02 -42.82 -7.74
N LEU A 78 -11.91 -43.14 -6.78
CA LEU A 78 -12.51 -44.46 -6.65
C LEU A 78 -13.37 -44.80 -7.87
N ILE A 79 -14.18 -43.85 -8.35
CA ILE A 79 -15.01 -44.01 -9.55
C ILE A 79 -14.12 -44.27 -10.76
N LEU A 80 -13.04 -43.49 -10.95
CA LEU A 80 -12.09 -43.71 -12.03
C LEU A 80 -11.36 -45.06 -11.90
N CYS A 81 -11.01 -45.48 -10.68
CA CYS A 81 -10.39 -46.78 -10.43
C CYS A 81 -11.33 -47.94 -10.81
N LEU A 82 -12.61 -47.85 -10.44
CA LEU A 82 -13.62 -48.86 -10.77
C LEU A 82 -13.92 -48.88 -12.27
N LEU A 83 -14.10 -47.72 -12.91
CA LEU A 83 -14.31 -47.61 -14.35
C LEU A 83 -13.12 -48.19 -15.12
N SER A 84 -11.89 -47.89 -14.68
CA SER A 84 -10.67 -48.46 -15.27
C SER A 84 -10.63 -49.98 -15.10
N TYR A 85 -10.94 -50.50 -13.90
CA TYR A 85 -11.00 -51.94 -13.64
C TYR A 85 -12.04 -52.66 -14.52
N PHE A 86 -13.25 -52.09 -14.68
CA PHE A 86 -14.29 -52.67 -15.53
C PHE A 86 -13.94 -52.63 -17.02
N TYR A 87 -13.31 -51.54 -17.48
CA TYR A 87 -12.82 -51.44 -18.86
C TYR A 87 -11.73 -52.49 -19.15
N LEU A 88 -10.82 -52.70 -18.20
CA LEU A 88 -9.74 -53.67 -18.29
C LEU A 88 -10.17 -55.14 -18.09
N HIS A 89 -11.36 -55.41 -17.54
CA HIS A 89 -11.85 -56.77 -17.35
C HIS A 89 -12.14 -57.50 -18.69
N GLY A 90 -12.26 -56.74 -19.79
CA GLY A 90 -12.45 -57.27 -21.15
C GLY A 90 -11.17 -57.42 -21.99
N ASN A 91 -10.00 -56.96 -21.52
CA ASN A 91 -8.74 -56.91 -22.29
C ASN A 91 -7.55 -57.52 -21.51
N VAL A 92 -6.51 -57.97 -22.22
CA VAL A 92 -5.27 -58.48 -21.63
C VAL A 92 -4.48 -57.33 -20.97
N TRP A 93 -4.06 -57.50 -19.72
CA TRP A 93 -3.37 -56.45 -18.94
C TRP A 93 -2.03 -56.08 -19.56
N SER A 94 -1.80 -54.78 -19.82
CA SER A 94 -0.45 -54.24 -20.05
C SER A 94 0.19 -53.75 -18.75
N ASP A 95 1.52 -53.78 -18.67
CA ASP A 95 2.29 -53.28 -17.51
C ASP A 95 1.97 -51.82 -17.17
N GLY A 96 1.63 -51.02 -18.19
CA GLY A 96 1.25 -49.62 -18.00
C GLY A 96 -0.08 -49.51 -17.27
N GLU A 97 -1.11 -50.17 -17.74
CA GLU A 97 -2.47 -50.11 -17.18
C GLU A 97 -2.51 -50.59 -15.72
N ALA A 98 -1.74 -51.63 -15.38
CA ALA A 98 -1.62 -52.12 -14.01
C ALA A 98 -1.06 -51.06 -13.04
N VAL A 99 -0.01 -50.33 -13.46
CA VAL A 99 0.57 -49.22 -12.67
C VAL A 99 -0.43 -48.08 -12.50
N THR A 100 -1.30 -47.87 -13.48
CA THR A 100 -2.29 -46.78 -13.45
C THR A 100 -3.46 -47.08 -12.52
N LEU A 101 -3.90 -48.34 -12.48
CA LEU A 101 -4.90 -48.81 -11.54
C LEU A 101 -4.36 -48.74 -10.10
N LEU A 102 -3.08 -49.07 -9.92
CA LEU A 102 -2.40 -48.95 -8.62
C LEU A 102 -2.30 -47.49 -8.14
N ASP A 103 -1.96 -46.54 -9.02
CA ASP A 103 -1.94 -45.10 -8.69
C ASP A 103 -3.33 -44.60 -8.26
N LEU A 104 -4.38 -44.91 -9.03
CA LEU A 104 -5.76 -44.52 -8.71
C LEU A 104 -6.24 -45.12 -7.37
N GLY A 105 -5.87 -46.37 -7.09
CA GLY A 105 -6.13 -47.00 -5.79
C GLY A 105 -5.42 -46.30 -4.64
N LEU A 106 -4.13 -45.98 -4.79
CA LEU A 106 -3.33 -45.27 -3.78
C LEU A 106 -3.83 -43.83 -3.55
N ARG A 107 -4.25 -43.11 -4.59
CA ARG A 107 -4.91 -41.80 -4.48
C ARG A 107 -6.23 -41.89 -3.71
N THR A 108 -7.05 -42.88 -4.00
CA THR A 108 -8.32 -43.10 -3.31
C THR A 108 -8.11 -43.29 -1.80
N LEU A 109 -7.18 -44.19 -1.44
CA LEU A 109 -6.87 -44.50 -0.04
C LEU A 109 -6.22 -43.32 0.70
N SER A 110 -5.28 -42.61 0.05
CA SER A 110 -4.57 -41.48 0.66
C SER A 110 -5.49 -40.28 0.93
N TRP A 111 -6.36 -39.90 -0.01
CA TRP A 111 -7.33 -38.82 0.20
C TRP A 111 -8.41 -39.20 1.21
N GLY A 112 -8.84 -40.46 1.23
CA GLY A 112 -9.74 -41.00 2.26
C GLY A 112 -9.12 -40.96 3.66
N ALA A 113 -7.85 -41.37 3.78
CA ALA A 113 -7.09 -41.30 5.03
C ALA A 113 -6.84 -39.84 5.47
N LEU A 114 -6.62 -38.92 4.54
CA LEU A 114 -6.46 -37.49 4.83
C LEU A 114 -7.77 -36.86 5.32
N ALA A 115 -8.91 -37.26 4.75
CA ALA A 115 -10.23 -36.84 5.21
C ALA A 115 -10.53 -37.39 6.61
N ASP A 116 -10.25 -38.66 6.87
CA ASP A 116 -10.40 -39.26 8.20
C ASP A 116 -9.46 -38.60 9.22
N TYR A 117 -8.24 -38.29 8.83
CA TYR A 117 -7.27 -37.57 9.66
C TYR A 117 -7.76 -36.15 10.01
N LEU A 118 -8.29 -35.40 9.05
CA LEU A 118 -8.87 -34.08 9.29
C LEU A 118 -10.09 -34.20 10.23
N HIS A 119 -10.94 -35.21 10.02
CA HIS A 119 -12.12 -35.49 10.83
C HIS A 119 -11.81 -35.88 12.27
N THR A 120 -10.88 -36.80 12.49
CA THR A 120 -10.60 -37.39 13.80
C THR A 120 -9.59 -36.57 14.61
N ARG A 121 -8.55 -36.03 13.96
CA ARG A 121 -7.43 -35.36 14.63
C ARG A 121 -7.66 -33.87 14.81
N PHE A 122 -8.17 -33.18 13.79
CA PHE A 122 -8.25 -31.72 13.80
C PHE A 122 -9.50 -31.21 14.52
N PHE A 123 -10.66 -31.82 14.25
CA PHE A 123 -11.95 -31.49 14.89
C PHE A 123 -11.87 -31.52 16.43
N ASN A 124 -11.13 -32.47 16.99
CA ASN A 124 -10.99 -32.67 18.43
C ASN A 124 -9.81 -31.92 19.07
N SER A 125 -8.92 -31.29 18.28
CA SER A 125 -7.66 -30.70 18.79
C SER A 125 -7.69 -29.21 19.06
N GLY A 126 -8.71 -28.48 18.56
CA GLY A 126 -8.82 -27.03 18.77
C GLY A 126 -7.67 -26.20 18.16
N GLU A 127 -6.79 -26.78 17.33
CA GLU A 127 -5.64 -26.09 16.74
C GLU A 127 -6.05 -25.03 15.69
N LYS A 128 -5.39 -23.87 15.75
CA LYS A 128 -5.76 -22.68 14.95
C LYS A 128 -5.34 -22.75 13.48
N MET A 129 -4.43 -23.65 13.10
CA MET A 129 -3.81 -23.72 11.77
C MET A 129 -3.67 -25.18 11.31
N PHE A 130 -3.77 -25.45 10.01
CA PHE A 130 -3.49 -26.79 9.48
C PHE A 130 -2.04 -27.20 9.77
N PRO A 131 -1.78 -28.48 10.12
CA PRO A 131 -0.43 -28.95 10.39
C PRO A 131 0.52 -28.68 9.22
N LEU A 132 1.78 -28.35 9.53
CA LEU A 132 2.80 -28.04 8.52
C LEU A 132 2.97 -29.18 7.49
N LEU A 133 2.85 -30.43 7.94
CA LEU A 133 2.85 -31.61 7.05
C LEU A 133 1.76 -31.53 5.97
N LEU A 134 0.54 -31.10 6.32
CA LEU A 134 -0.58 -30.98 5.36
C LEU A 134 -0.34 -29.84 4.37
N ARG A 135 0.16 -28.70 4.86
CA ARG A 135 0.46 -27.53 4.02
C ARG A 135 1.54 -27.84 2.98
N VAL A 136 2.61 -28.49 3.44
CA VAL A 136 3.70 -28.95 2.58
C VAL A 136 3.18 -29.96 1.57
N TRP A 137 2.37 -30.93 2.01
CA TRP A 137 1.75 -31.91 1.12
C TRP A 137 0.85 -31.28 0.04
N TRP A 138 -0.01 -30.32 0.40
CA TRP A 138 -0.87 -29.64 -0.57
C TRP A 138 -0.07 -28.87 -1.62
N GLY A 139 1.01 -28.19 -1.22
CA GLY A 139 1.93 -27.53 -2.15
C GLY A 139 2.59 -28.52 -3.11
N PHE A 140 3.09 -29.65 -2.60
CA PHE A 140 3.66 -30.72 -3.43
C PHE A 140 2.61 -31.33 -4.38
N TYR A 141 1.40 -31.60 -3.88
CA TYR A 141 0.31 -32.17 -4.66
C TYR A 141 -0.10 -31.26 -5.84
N LEU A 142 -0.17 -29.94 -5.61
CA LEU A 142 -0.46 -28.98 -6.67
C LEU A 142 0.66 -28.99 -7.73
N ALA A 143 1.93 -28.97 -7.32
CA ALA A 143 3.06 -28.99 -8.24
C ALA A 143 3.07 -30.26 -9.12
N ILE A 144 2.79 -31.42 -8.53
CA ILE A 144 2.72 -32.70 -9.25
C ILE A 144 1.51 -32.73 -10.19
N SER A 145 0.34 -32.25 -9.74
CA SER A 145 -0.87 -32.20 -10.58
C SER A 145 -0.68 -31.29 -11.79
N CYS A 146 -0.02 -30.13 -11.62
CA CYS A 146 0.33 -29.25 -12.73
C CYS A 146 1.35 -29.88 -13.69
N TYR A 147 2.31 -30.65 -13.18
CA TYR A 147 3.27 -31.38 -13.99
C TYR A 147 2.60 -32.49 -14.81
N CYS A 148 1.76 -33.32 -14.19
CA CYS A 148 1.00 -34.37 -14.89
C CYS A 148 0.11 -33.77 -15.99
N PHE A 149 -0.65 -32.73 -15.67
CA PHE A 149 -1.49 -32.04 -16.65
C PHE A 149 -0.69 -31.50 -17.85
N ALA A 150 0.47 -30.87 -17.59
CA ALA A 150 1.32 -30.33 -18.65
C ALA A 150 1.90 -31.44 -19.55
N VAL A 151 2.27 -32.58 -18.98
CA VAL A 151 2.79 -33.73 -19.74
C VAL A 151 1.68 -34.42 -20.53
N ASP A 152 0.50 -34.63 -19.94
CA ASP A 152 -0.63 -35.27 -20.63
C ASP A 152 -1.17 -34.39 -21.78
N VAL A 153 -1.20 -33.06 -21.62
CA VAL A 153 -1.48 -32.11 -22.71
C VAL A 153 -0.42 -32.17 -23.82
N PHE A 154 0.86 -32.31 -23.43
CA PHE A 154 1.97 -32.43 -24.39
C PHE A 154 1.92 -33.75 -25.18
N LEU A 155 1.62 -34.86 -24.51
CA LEU A 155 1.46 -36.18 -25.13
C LEU A 155 0.21 -36.24 -26.02
N HIS A 156 -0.90 -35.65 -25.59
CA HIS A 156 -2.13 -35.56 -26.38
C HIS A 156 -1.90 -34.82 -27.70
N LYS A 157 -1.17 -33.69 -27.68
CA LYS A 157 -0.79 -32.94 -28.89
C LYS A 157 0.14 -33.72 -29.83
N ARG A 158 0.87 -34.73 -29.33
CA ARG A 158 1.87 -35.48 -30.09
C ARG A 158 1.31 -36.75 -30.75
N GLN A 159 0.31 -37.41 -30.15
CA GLN A 159 -0.19 -38.72 -30.60
C GLN A 159 -1.57 -38.71 -31.27
N GLY A 160 -2.38 -37.66 -31.11
CA GLY A 160 -3.62 -37.50 -31.89
C GLY A 160 -4.68 -38.62 -31.76
N SER A 161 -4.60 -39.47 -30.72
CA SER A 161 -5.53 -40.58 -30.48
C SER A 161 -6.59 -40.22 -29.43
N LEU A 162 -7.84 -40.60 -29.68
CA LEU A 162 -9.06 -40.34 -28.87
C LEU A 162 -9.14 -41.10 -27.53
N GLU A 163 -8.17 -41.93 -27.17
CA GLU A 163 -8.25 -42.81 -26.00
C GLU A 163 -7.84 -42.14 -24.65
N ILE A 164 -7.46 -40.85 -24.66
CA ILE A 164 -6.85 -40.15 -23.51
C ILE A 164 -7.74 -39.00 -22.97
N GLU A 165 -9.07 -39.13 -23.02
CA GLU A 165 -9.96 -38.07 -22.50
C GLU A 165 -10.11 -38.14 -20.97
N TRP A 166 -10.21 -39.34 -20.37
CA TRP A 166 -10.49 -39.49 -18.94
C TRP A 166 -9.32 -39.08 -18.03
N TYR A 167 -8.08 -39.22 -18.49
CA TYR A 167 -6.88 -38.84 -17.72
C TYR A 167 -6.69 -37.33 -17.64
N LEU A 168 -6.94 -36.64 -18.76
CA LEU A 168 -6.92 -35.18 -18.81
C LEU A 168 -7.99 -34.58 -17.88
N VAL A 169 -9.18 -35.18 -17.85
CA VAL A 169 -10.24 -34.79 -16.89
C VAL A 169 -9.79 -35.01 -15.44
N SER A 170 -9.13 -36.12 -15.14
CA SER A 170 -8.59 -36.41 -13.80
C SER A 170 -7.54 -35.39 -13.36
N ASP A 171 -6.63 -35.02 -14.25
CA ASP A 171 -5.57 -34.05 -13.98
C ASP A 171 -6.11 -32.64 -13.79
N VAL A 172 -7.11 -32.23 -14.58
CA VAL A 172 -7.81 -30.95 -14.41
C VAL A 172 -8.49 -30.88 -13.04
N VAL A 173 -9.24 -31.92 -12.65
CA VAL A 173 -9.88 -31.99 -11.32
C VAL A 173 -8.83 -31.95 -10.20
N SER A 174 -7.69 -32.62 -10.39
CA SER A 174 -6.58 -32.65 -9.42
C SER A 174 -5.91 -31.27 -9.25
N VAL A 175 -5.68 -30.53 -10.34
CA VAL A 175 -5.14 -29.16 -10.30
C VAL A 175 -6.09 -28.21 -9.57
N PHE A 176 -7.39 -28.24 -9.89
CA PHE A 176 -8.37 -27.38 -9.22
C PHE A 176 -8.51 -27.71 -7.72
N ALA A 177 -8.51 -29.00 -7.35
CA ALA A 177 -8.51 -29.41 -5.95
C ALA A 177 -7.22 -28.96 -5.23
N GLY A 178 -6.05 -29.09 -5.88
CA GLY A 178 -4.78 -28.63 -5.32
C GLY A 178 -4.70 -27.12 -5.09
N LEU A 179 -5.22 -26.33 -6.04
CA LEU A 179 -5.31 -24.87 -5.93
C LEU A 179 -6.21 -24.46 -4.76
N PHE A 180 -7.38 -25.09 -4.64
CA PHE A 180 -8.31 -24.85 -3.54
C PHE A 180 -7.68 -25.17 -2.17
N LEU A 181 -7.03 -26.33 -2.04
CA LEU A 181 -6.40 -26.76 -0.79
C LEU A 181 -5.18 -25.90 -0.39
N CYS A 182 -4.38 -25.45 -1.36
CA CYS A 182 -3.29 -24.51 -1.09
C CYS A 182 -3.83 -23.15 -0.64
N TYR A 183 -4.87 -22.64 -1.31
CA TYR A 183 -5.52 -21.39 -0.92
C TYR A 183 -6.03 -21.44 0.53
N VAL A 184 -6.76 -22.49 0.90
CA VAL A 184 -7.28 -22.65 2.27
C VAL A 184 -6.16 -22.95 3.28
N GLY A 185 -5.12 -23.68 2.87
CA GLY A 185 -4.04 -24.08 3.77
C GLY A 185 -3.07 -22.98 4.15
N PHE A 186 -2.75 -22.08 3.21
CA PHE A 186 -1.77 -21.00 3.40
C PHE A 186 -2.40 -19.65 3.76
N SER A 187 -3.72 -19.48 3.63
CA SER A 187 -4.42 -18.28 4.10
C SER A 187 -4.35 -18.18 5.64
N ARG A 188 -3.69 -17.13 6.14
CA ARG A 188 -3.54 -16.86 7.58
C ARG A 188 -4.66 -15.95 8.05
N SER A 189 -5.53 -16.47 8.92
CA SER A 189 -6.50 -15.65 9.65
C SER A 189 -5.81 -15.05 10.90
N ASP A 190 -5.21 -13.87 10.79
CA ASP A 190 -4.86 -13.09 11.98
C ASP A 190 -6.15 -12.40 12.49
N ILE A 191 -6.62 -12.80 13.67
CA ILE A 191 -7.72 -12.13 14.38
C ILE A 191 -7.08 -11.05 15.24
N GLN A 192 -7.27 -9.78 14.88
CA GLN A 192 -7.06 -8.64 15.77
C GLN A 192 -8.30 -8.54 16.67
N ASP A 193 -8.09 -8.59 17.99
CA ASP A 193 -9.12 -8.38 19.00
C ASP A 193 -9.73 -6.97 18.87
N VAL A 194 -11.01 -6.91 18.50
CA VAL A 194 -11.86 -5.76 18.77
C VAL A 194 -12.56 -6.06 20.09
N LEU A 195 -12.22 -5.30 21.13
CA LEU A 195 -13.03 -5.21 22.35
C LEU A 195 -14.43 -4.74 21.94
N GLU A 196 -15.42 -5.62 22.03
CA GLU A 196 -16.80 -5.21 22.23
C GLU A 196 -17.09 -5.21 23.75
N GLU A 197 -17.58 -4.08 24.22
CA GLU A 197 -17.94 -3.73 25.59
C GLU A 197 -19.11 -4.57 26.16
N PRO A 198 -19.31 -4.57 27.49
CA PRO A 198 -20.05 -5.60 28.20
C PRO A 198 -21.58 -5.39 28.16
N LEU A 199 -22.26 -6.53 28.15
CA LEU A 199 -23.68 -6.71 28.44
C LEU A 199 -24.12 -5.97 29.72
N LEU A 200 -24.91 -4.91 29.55
CA LEU A 200 -25.85 -4.38 30.53
C LEU A 200 -27.11 -3.94 29.79
N ASN A 201 -27.98 -4.91 29.44
CA ASN A 201 -29.38 -4.62 29.20
C ASN A 201 -30.07 -4.49 30.56
N GLY A 202 -30.23 -3.25 31.00
CA GLY A 202 -31.41 -2.85 31.78
C GLY A 202 -32.58 -2.63 30.82
N ASP A 203 -33.75 -3.08 31.26
CA ASP A 203 -35.00 -3.09 30.53
C ASP A 203 -35.38 -1.78 29.84
N SER A 204 -35.87 -1.88 28.59
CA SER A 204 -37.13 -1.25 28.21
C SER A 204 -37.65 -1.84 26.90
N SER A 205 -38.53 -2.83 27.03
CA SER A 205 -39.50 -3.17 26.01
C SER A 205 -40.41 -1.97 25.75
N SER A 206 -40.30 -1.32 24.60
CA SER A 206 -41.43 -0.79 23.81
C SER A 206 -40.94 0.02 22.61
N ILE A 207 -41.71 -0.08 21.52
CA ILE A 207 -41.60 0.61 20.23
C ILE A 207 -40.88 -0.22 19.16
N ASN A 208 -41.58 -1.26 18.71
CA ASN A 208 -41.59 -1.62 17.29
C ASN A 208 -42.36 -0.56 16.51
N ASN A 209 -41.93 -0.35 15.25
CA ASN A 209 -42.60 0.35 14.17
C ASN A 209 -42.47 1.88 14.17
N LEU A 210 -41.36 2.37 13.63
CA LEU A 210 -41.40 3.52 12.74
C LEU A 210 -40.37 3.35 11.62
N GLU A 211 -40.79 3.77 10.45
CA GLU A 211 -40.18 3.59 9.13
C GLU A 211 -38.67 3.88 9.09
N THR A 212 -37.99 3.09 8.26
CA THR A 212 -36.66 3.36 7.72
C THR A 212 -36.62 4.78 7.16
N SER A 213 -36.08 5.71 7.94
CA SER A 213 -35.52 6.94 7.38
C SER A 213 -34.13 6.59 6.88
N ASP A 214 -33.93 6.80 5.58
CA ASP A 214 -32.65 6.69 4.90
C ASP A 214 -31.56 7.37 5.72
N SER A 215 -30.62 6.58 6.25
CA SER A 215 -29.35 7.12 6.72
C SER A 215 -28.65 7.76 5.53
N ARG A 216 -28.81 9.08 5.39
CA ARG A 216 -28.08 9.92 4.45
C ARG A 216 -26.61 9.56 4.52
N GLY A 217 -25.95 9.42 3.36
CA GLY A 217 -24.65 8.79 3.15
C GLY A 217 -23.47 9.30 3.98
N GLY A 218 -23.65 10.33 4.82
CA GLY A 218 -22.65 10.88 5.72
C GLY A 218 -22.09 9.90 6.75
N ASP A 219 -22.86 8.90 7.19
CA ASP A 219 -22.42 7.91 8.22
C ASP A 219 -22.22 6.49 7.66
N ALA A 220 -22.53 6.27 6.38
CA ALA A 220 -22.43 4.96 5.76
C ALA A 220 -20.97 4.66 5.36
N VAL A 221 -20.35 3.70 6.05
CA VAL A 221 -19.02 3.18 5.68
C VAL A 221 -19.07 2.56 4.28
N THR A 222 -17.97 2.68 3.52
CA THR A 222 -17.90 2.16 2.15
C THR A 222 -18.41 0.72 2.06
N PRO A 223 -19.28 0.38 1.08
CA PRO A 223 -19.73 -0.99 0.86
C PRO A 223 -18.58 -1.95 0.54
N PHE A 224 -17.42 -1.42 0.12
CA PHE A 224 -16.19 -2.18 -0.13
C PHE A 224 -15.77 -3.02 1.08
N GLY A 225 -15.84 -2.48 2.30
CA GLY A 225 -15.40 -3.18 3.52
C GLY A 225 -16.19 -4.46 3.80
N ASN A 226 -17.44 -4.53 3.33
CA ASN A 226 -18.35 -5.67 3.54
C ASN A 226 -18.64 -6.43 2.23
N ALA A 227 -17.99 -6.08 1.12
CA ALA A 227 -18.27 -6.65 -0.19
C ALA A 227 -17.79 -8.11 -0.29
N GLY A 228 -18.62 -8.97 -0.91
CA GLY A 228 -18.20 -10.33 -1.26
C GLY A 228 -17.15 -10.36 -2.37
N LEU A 229 -16.44 -11.48 -2.52
CA LEU A 229 -15.35 -11.65 -3.51
C LEU A 229 -15.75 -11.25 -4.95
N PHE A 230 -16.93 -11.66 -5.40
CA PHE A 230 -17.42 -11.33 -6.73
C PHE A 230 -17.64 -9.82 -6.90
N SER A 231 -18.14 -9.14 -5.87
CA SER A 231 -18.35 -7.69 -5.90
C SER A 231 -17.04 -6.92 -5.90
N ILE A 232 -16.04 -7.39 -5.15
CA ILE A 232 -14.68 -6.84 -5.14
C ILE A 232 -13.99 -7.01 -6.51
N LEU A 233 -14.19 -8.15 -7.17
CA LEU A 233 -13.58 -8.47 -8.46
C LEU A 233 -14.23 -7.72 -9.63
N THR A 234 -15.55 -7.56 -9.60
CA THR A 234 -16.32 -6.84 -10.63
C THR A 234 -16.48 -5.35 -10.35
N PHE A 235 -15.98 -4.86 -9.21
CA PHE A 235 -16.20 -3.50 -8.70
C PHE A 235 -17.68 -3.10 -8.57
N SER A 236 -18.60 -4.08 -8.47
CA SER A 236 -20.04 -3.82 -8.48
C SER A 236 -20.54 -3.04 -7.26
N TRP A 237 -19.78 -3.04 -6.16
CA TRP A 237 -20.06 -2.25 -4.96
C TRP A 237 -20.08 -0.73 -5.22
N MET A 238 -19.48 -0.26 -6.33
CA MET A 238 -19.44 1.15 -6.72
C MET A 238 -20.64 1.58 -7.58
N ASN A 239 -21.43 0.63 -8.10
CA ASN A 239 -22.51 0.91 -9.05
C ASN A 239 -23.58 1.86 -8.50
N SER A 240 -23.89 1.78 -7.20
CA SER A 240 -24.86 2.66 -6.55
C SER A 240 -24.40 4.13 -6.58
N LEU A 241 -23.11 4.37 -6.32
CA LEU A 241 -22.52 5.71 -6.32
C LEU A 241 -22.45 6.28 -7.75
N ILE A 242 -22.05 5.47 -8.73
CA ILE A 242 -22.02 5.88 -10.15
C ILE A 242 -23.44 6.20 -10.65
N ALA A 243 -24.43 5.37 -10.29
CA ALA A 243 -25.82 5.61 -10.65
C ALA A 243 -26.39 6.88 -10.00
N SER A 244 -25.98 7.19 -8.76
CA SER A 244 -26.33 8.45 -8.09
C SER A 244 -25.68 9.64 -8.80
N GLY A 245 -24.39 9.56 -9.13
CA GLY A 245 -23.66 10.61 -9.86
C GLY A 245 -24.16 10.87 -11.28
N ASN A 246 -24.83 9.89 -11.89
CA ASN A 246 -25.51 10.09 -13.18
C ASN A 246 -26.85 10.83 -13.03
N LYS A 247 -27.51 10.72 -11.86
CA LYS A 247 -28.81 11.36 -11.59
C LYS A 247 -28.66 12.77 -11.02
N LYS A 248 -27.63 13.00 -10.22
CA LYS A 248 -27.35 14.30 -9.59
C LYS A 248 -25.85 14.53 -9.47
N THR A 249 -25.45 15.80 -9.39
CA THR A 249 -24.11 16.16 -8.94
C THR A 249 -23.92 15.65 -7.51
N LEU A 250 -22.83 14.91 -7.29
CA LEU A 250 -22.52 14.36 -5.97
C LEU A 250 -22.00 15.45 -5.04
N ASP A 251 -22.63 15.57 -3.87
CA ASP A 251 -22.12 16.39 -2.78
C ASP A 251 -21.20 15.56 -1.88
N LEU A 252 -20.43 16.22 -0.99
CA LEU A 252 -19.51 15.52 -0.08
C LEU A 252 -20.25 14.51 0.83
N GLU A 253 -21.52 14.79 1.15
CA GLU A 253 -22.40 13.92 1.94
C GLU A 253 -22.81 12.63 1.21
N ASP A 254 -22.71 12.60 -0.12
CA ASP A 254 -23.00 11.41 -0.93
C ASP A 254 -21.80 10.46 -1.02
N VAL A 255 -20.62 10.91 -0.60
CA VAL A 255 -19.38 10.12 -0.64
C VAL A 255 -19.29 9.29 0.65
N PRO A 256 -19.23 7.95 0.55
CA PRO A 256 -19.22 7.10 1.73
C PRO A 256 -17.95 7.27 2.56
N GLN A 257 -18.06 7.08 3.87
CA GLN A 257 -16.91 7.16 4.78
C GLN A 257 -15.94 6.01 4.56
N LEU A 258 -14.64 6.27 4.73
CA LEU A 258 -13.60 5.25 4.66
C LEU A 258 -13.80 4.16 5.71
N HIS A 259 -13.46 2.92 5.35
CA HIS A 259 -13.39 1.83 6.30
C HIS A 259 -12.33 2.12 7.39
N GLY A 260 -12.55 1.66 8.62
CA GLY A 260 -11.70 2.00 9.77
C GLY A 260 -10.21 1.71 9.53
N VAL A 261 -9.89 0.63 8.82
CA VAL A 261 -8.52 0.24 8.44
C VAL A 261 -7.87 1.21 7.44
N ASP A 262 -8.67 1.82 6.56
CA ASP A 262 -8.21 2.82 5.58
C ASP A 262 -8.20 4.24 6.17
N SER A 263 -8.86 4.46 7.31
CA SER A 263 -8.87 5.74 8.00
C SER A 263 -7.53 6.02 8.69
N VAL A 264 -7.18 7.31 8.82
CA VAL A 264 -5.99 7.74 9.59
C VAL A 264 -6.08 7.29 11.04
N VAL A 265 -7.30 7.28 11.61
CA VAL A 265 -7.55 6.88 13.00
C VAL A 265 -7.17 5.42 13.23
N GLY A 266 -7.43 4.52 12.28
CA GLY A 266 -7.02 3.12 12.35
C GLY A 266 -5.57 2.86 11.95
N ALA A 267 -5.10 3.50 10.86
CA ALA A 267 -3.78 3.22 10.30
C ALA A 267 -2.61 3.87 11.07
N PHE A 268 -2.80 5.08 11.61
CA PHE A 268 -1.72 5.83 12.27
C PHE A 268 -1.21 5.19 13.57
N PRO A 269 -2.05 4.68 14.49
CA PRO A 269 -1.58 4.00 15.69
C PRO A 269 -0.77 2.73 15.38
N ALA A 270 -1.21 1.92 14.41
CA ALA A 270 -0.49 0.72 13.99
C ALA A 270 0.90 1.06 13.43
N PHE A 271 0.99 2.13 12.63
CA PHE A 271 2.27 2.65 12.14
C PHE A 271 3.15 3.18 13.27
N LYS A 272 2.59 4.01 14.17
CA LYS A 272 3.31 4.58 15.32
C LYS A 272 3.88 3.50 16.22
N ASN A 273 3.10 2.47 16.54
CA ASN A 273 3.55 1.35 17.36
C ASN A 273 4.70 0.57 16.68
N LYS A 274 4.65 0.37 15.36
CA LYS A 274 5.76 -0.24 14.59
C LYS A 274 7.01 0.65 14.53
N LEU A 275 6.82 1.97 14.53
CA LEU A 275 7.92 2.94 14.55
C LEU A 275 8.61 2.99 15.93
N GLU A 276 7.83 2.88 17.01
CA GLU A 276 8.29 2.94 18.40
C GLU A 276 8.83 1.60 18.93
N SER A 277 8.35 0.46 18.40
CA SER A 277 8.81 -0.88 18.80
C SER A 277 10.27 -1.16 18.41
N ASP A 278 10.78 -0.51 17.37
CA ASP A 278 12.17 -0.64 16.90
C ASP A 278 13.07 0.35 17.70
N CYS A 279 13.32 0.03 18.97
CA CYS A 279 13.96 0.90 19.98
C CYS A 279 15.21 1.67 19.46
N GLY A 280 15.26 2.99 19.71
CA GLY A 280 16.35 3.91 19.35
C GLY A 280 16.01 4.93 18.25
N ARG A 281 16.92 5.89 17.98
CA ARG A 281 16.72 7.01 17.03
C ARG A 281 16.10 6.53 15.72
N VAL A 282 14.97 7.12 15.31
CA VAL A 282 14.34 6.82 14.02
C VAL A 282 15.28 7.28 12.91
N THR A 283 16.03 6.35 12.33
CA THR A 283 16.81 6.60 11.13
C THR A 283 15.88 6.56 9.92
N ARG A 284 16.25 7.25 8.85
CA ARG A 284 15.56 7.15 7.54
C ARG A 284 15.47 5.72 7.01
N PHE A 285 16.44 4.86 7.33
CA PHE A 285 16.33 3.44 7.04
C PHE A 285 15.24 2.76 7.87
N LYS A 286 15.11 3.09 9.16
CA LYS A 286 14.00 2.63 10.00
C LYS A 286 12.64 3.17 9.54
N LEU A 287 12.56 4.45 9.16
CA LEU A 287 11.34 5.06 8.63
C LEU A 287 10.96 4.44 7.28
N ALA A 288 11.91 4.30 6.35
CA ALA A 288 11.69 3.62 5.08
C ALA A 288 11.31 2.16 5.28
N LYS A 289 11.96 1.45 6.22
CA LYS A 289 11.63 0.07 6.60
C LYS A 289 10.26 -0.03 7.26
N ALA A 290 9.87 0.91 8.13
CA ALA A 290 8.55 0.93 8.77
C ALA A 290 7.45 1.26 7.76
N LEU A 291 7.70 2.21 6.85
CA LEU A 291 6.83 2.50 5.70
C LEU A 291 6.74 1.27 4.76
N PHE A 292 7.85 0.56 4.54
CA PHE A 292 7.92 -0.67 3.72
C PHE A 292 7.27 -1.88 4.40
N LEU A 293 7.38 -2.02 5.72
CA LEU A 293 6.67 -3.05 6.49
C LEU A 293 5.19 -2.69 6.70
N ALA A 294 4.83 -1.40 6.61
CA ALA A 294 3.45 -0.97 6.46
C ALA A 294 2.93 -1.24 5.03
N LEU A 295 3.81 -1.19 4.02
CA LEU A 295 3.52 -1.59 2.63
C LEU A 295 3.27 -3.10 2.49
N MET A 296 4.06 -3.92 3.17
CA MET A 296 4.08 -5.39 2.98
C MET A 296 3.37 -6.18 4.08
N GLY A 297 3.04 -5.54 5.21
CA GLY A 297 2.53 -6.22 6.40
C GLY A 297 1.04 -6.54 6.37
N GLU A 298 0.31 -6.12 5.34
CA GLU A 298 -1.11 -6.46 5.14
C GLU A 298 -1.30 -7.14 3.79
N GLU A 299 -1.33 -8.48 3.80
CA GLU A 299 -1.39 -9.35 2.60
C GLU A 299 -2.68 -9.19 1.76
N ASN A 300 -3.62 -8.32 2.16
CA ASN A 300 -4.92 -8.13 1.51
C ASN A 300 -5.18 -6.71 0.99
N SER A 301 -4.20 -5.81 1.11
CA SER A 301 -4.37 -4.41 0.70
C SER A 301 -3.83 -4.22 -0.73
N ARG A 302 -4.66 -3.69 -1.63
CA ARG A 302 -4.24 -3.40 -3.02
C ARG A 302 -3.14 -2.34 -3.00
N ILE A 303 -2.14 -2.44 -3.86
CA ILE A 303 -0.96 -1.54 -3.95
C ILE A 303 -1.36 -0.05 -3.94
N GLU A 304 -2.47 0.28 -4.60
CA GLU A 304 -3.03 1.65 -4.66
C GLU A 304 -3.61 2.13 -3.31
N GLN A 305 -4.31 1.26 -2.58
CA GLN A 305 -4.84 1.57 -1.26
C GLN A 305 -3.70 1.79 -0.26
N ILE A 306 -2.66 0.95 -0.34
CA ILE A 306 -1.47 1.08 0.48
C ILE A 306 -0.78 2.44 0.24
N GLY A 307 -0.63 2.85 -1.02
CA GLY A 307 -0.08 4.18 -1.36
C GLY A 307 -0.89 5.33 -0.77
N THR A 308 -2.23 5.22 -0.80
CA THR A 308 -3.13 6.22 -0.23
C THR A 308 -3.01 6.29 1.30
N ARG A 309 -2.91 5.14 1.97
CA ARG A 309 -2.68 5.07 3.43
C ARG A 309 -1.32 5.64 3.81
N LEU A 310 -0.26 5.30 3.06
CA LEU A 310 1.08 5.86 3.27
C LEU A 310 1.08 7.38 3.21
N ARG A 311 0.41 7.95 2.20
CA ARG A 311 0.26 9.41 2.07
C ARG A 311 -0.42 9.98 3.32
N ALA A 312 -1.56 9.41 3.71
CA ALA A 312 -2.35 9.91 4.84
C ALA A 312 -1.60 9.84 6.18
N VAL A 313 -0.92 8.72 6.45
CA VAL A 313 -0.09 8.52 7.65
C VAL A 313 1.11 9.48 7.66
N THR A 314 1.79 9.64 6.52
CA THR A 314 2.95 10.53 6.39
C THR A 314 2.56 12.00 6.58
N THR A 315 1.46 12.43 5.96
CA THR A 315 0.86 13.76 6.15
C THR A 315 0.52 14.01 7.62
N THR A 316 -0.12 13.05 8.30
CA THR A 316 -0.47 13.15 9.72
C THR A 316 0.75 13.21 10.62
N MET A 317 1.79 12.43 10.31
CA MET A 317 3.07 12.46 11.03
C MET A 317 3.77 13.82 10.88
N ILE A 318 3.85 14.36 9.65
CA ILE A 318 4.44 15.67 9.37
C ILE A 318 3.64 16.77 10.09
N TYR A 319 2.31 16.70 10.05
CA TYR A 319 1.44 17.65 10.74
C TYR A 319 1.69 17.64 12.25
N ASN A 320 1.64 16.48 12.90
CA ASN A 320 1.93 16.33 14.33
C ASN A 320 3.34 16.79 14.69
N LYS A 321 4.32 16.53 13.81
CA LYS A 321 5.68 17.02 14.01
C LYS A 321 5.73 18.54 13.88
N SER A 322 5.06 19.14 12.90
CA SER A 322 5.04 20.59 12.68
C SER A 322 4.50 21.38 13.88
N LEU A 323 3.56 20.80 14.63
CA LEU A 323 3.01 21.36 15.87
C LEU A 323 4.01 21.31 17.04
N THR A 324 5.06 20.50 16.95
CA THR A 324 6.04 20.26 18.03
C THR A 324 7.47 20.65 17.67
N ILE A 325 7.70 21.23 16.48
CA ILE A 325 9.02 21.73 16.06
C ILE A 325 9.38 22.98 16.89
N SER A 326 10.64 23.08 17.33
CA SER A 326 11.14 24.24 18.08
C SER A 326 11.18 25.50 17.20
N CYS A 327 11.04 26.69 17.80
CA CYS A 327 11.08 27.94 17.03
C CYS A 327 12.43 28.17 16.33
N HIS A 328 13.54 27.64 16.88
CA HIS A 328 14.85 27.64 16.22
C HIS A 328 14.82 26.84 14.92
N SER A 329 14.34 25.59 14.94
CA SER A 329 14.21 24.78 13.72
C SER A 329 13.17 25.35 12.73
N LYS A 330 12.16 26.06 13.23
CA LYS A 330 11.16 26.78 12.42
C LYS A 330 11.73 28.02 11.72
N GLN A 331 12.76 28.67 12.24
CA GLN A 331 13.42 29.79 11.54
C GLN A 331 14.14 29.34 10.27
N GLY A 332 14.63 28.10 10.23
CA GLY A 332 15.27 27.49 9.06
C GLY A 332 14.30 26.93 8.02
N HIS A 333 13.00 26.85 8.33
CA HIS A 333 11.98 26.27 7.45
C HIS A 333 10.74 27.14 7.37
N SER A 334 10.43 27.67 6.19
CA SER A 334 9.22 28.46 6.00
C SER A 334 7.95 27.61 6.18
N SER A 335 6.83 28.24 6.59
CA SER A 335 5.53 27.53 6.65
C SER A 335 5.12 26.97 5.29
N GLY A 336 5.49 27.65 4.20
CA GLY A 336 5.31 27.19 2.83
C GLY A 336 6.10 25.90 2.53
N GLU A 337 7.34 25.79 2.99
CA GLU A 337 8.13 24.55 2.84
C GLU A 337 7.49 23.37 3.57
N ILE A 338 7.00 23.55 4.79
CA ILE A 338 6.34 22.49 5.56
C ILE A 338 5.05 22.03 4.85
N ILE A 339 4.25 22.98 4.35
CA ILE A 339 3.06 22.67 3.53
C ILE A 339 3.45 21.93 2.26
N ASN A 340 4.55 22.33 1.62
CA ASN A 340 5.06 21.67 0.42
C ASN A 340 5.48 20.22 0.70
N ILE A 341 6.20 19.95 1.78
CA ILE A 341 6.56 18.59 2.20
C ILE A 341 5.29 17.76 2.48
N MET A 342 4.30 18.36 3.15
CA MET A 342 3.04 17.69 3.49
C MET A 342 2.15 17.38 2.29
N THR A 343 2.19 18.21 1.23
CA THR A 343 1.28 18.11 0.08
C THR A 343 1.93 17.51 -1.17
N ILE A 344 3.21 17.79 -1.42
CA ILE A 344 3.97 17.29 -2.57
C ILE A 344 4.74 16.01 -2.19
N ASP A 345 5.57 16.05 -1.15
CA ASP A 345 6.47 14.93 -0.86
C ASP A 345 5.71 13.72 -0.28
N ALA A 346 4.77 13.95 0.64
CA ALA A 346 3.90 12.87 1.13
C ALA A 346 3.07 12.23 0.00
N ASN A 347 2.64 13.04 -0.98
CA ASN A 347 1.92 12.54 -2.15
C ASN A 347 2.85 11.75 -3.09
N ARG A 348 4.10 12.18 -3.25
CA ARG A 348 5.12 11.44 -4.01
C ARG A 348 5.42 10.09 -3.37
N ILE A 349 5.52 10.01 -2.04
CA ILE A 349 5.67 8.75 -1.29
C ILE A 349 4.47 7.83 -1.54
N GLY A 350 3.24 8.37 -1.50
CA GLY A 350 2.04 7.59 -1.82
C GLY A 350 2.02 7.06 -3.26
N ARG A 351 2.44 7.87 -4.25
CA ARG A 351 2.53 7.45 -5.66
C ARG A 351 3.65 6.44 -5.90
N PHE A 352 4.72 6.47 -5.12
CA PHE A 352 5.82 5.51 -5.27
C PHE A 352 5.35 4.06 -5.11
N SER A 353 4.27 3.80 -4.36
CA SER A 353 3.72 2.44 -4.24
C SER A 353 3.34 1.84 -5.59
N TRP A 354 2.92 2.65 -6.56
CA TRP A 354 2.54 2.21 -7.90
C TRP A 354 3.71 1.64 -8.68
N TYR A 355 4.92 2.15 -8.45
CA TYR A 355 6.12 1.80 -9.20
C TYR A 355 7.02 0.80 -8.47
N ILE A 356 6.65 0.38 -7.26
CA ILE A 356 7.55 -0.42 -6.39
C ILE A 356 7.87 -1.79 -7.01
N HIS A 357 6.91 -2.38 -7.73
CA HIS A 357 7.04 -3.68 -8.38
C HIS A 357 7.72 -3.60 -9.74
N ASP A 358 7.76 -2.41 -10.36
CA ASP A 358 8.24 -2.25 -11.74
C ASP A 358 9.68 -2.73 -11.90
N PRO A 359 10.68 -2.34 -11.07
CA PRO A 359 12.07 -2.69 -11.32
C PRO A 359 12.33 -4.19 -11.45
N TRP A 360 11.69 -5.03 -10.62
CA TRP A 360 11.89 -6.48 -10.71
C TRP A 360 11.01 -7.13 -11.77
N LEU A 361 9.80 -6.60 -12.02
CA LEU A 361 8.95 -7.06 -13.10
C LEU A 361 9.61 -6.78 -14.45
N VAL A 362 10.28 -5.63 -14.63
CA VAL A 362 11.11 -5.31 -15.80
C VAL A 362 12.15 -6.40 -16.04
N MET A 363 12.92 -6.75 -15.00
CA MET A 363 13.99 -7.74 -15.13
C MET A 363 13.45 -9.12 -15.51
N LEU A 364 12.35 -9.54 -14.89
CA LEU A 364 11.68 -10.80 -15.21
C LEU A 364 11.11 -10.80 -16.64
N GLN A 365 10.45 -9.70 -17.03
CA GLN A 365 9.86 -9.52 -18.36
C GLN A 365 10.90 -9.52 -19.48
N VAL A 366 12.03 -8.83 -19.29
CA VAL A 366 13.14 -8.84 -20.25
C VAL A 366 13.74 -10.23 -20.39
N CYS A 367 13.98 -10.94 -19.28
CA CYS A 367 14.50 -12.30 -19.31
C CYS A 367 13.56 -13.28 -20.04
N LEU A 368 12.26 -13.25 -19.73
CA LEU A 368 11.25 -14.08 -20.38
C LEU A 368 11.11 -13.77 -21.87
N ALA A 369 11.09 -12.48 -22.23
CA ALA A 369 10.99 -12.05 -23.61
C ALA A 369 12.22 -12.48 -24.43
N LEU A 370 13.43 -12.34 -23.88
CA LEU A 370 14.66 -12.83 -24.54
C LEU A 370 14.67 -14.35 -24.70
N LEU A 371 14.17 -15.10 -23.71
CA LEU A 371 14.03 -16.55 -23.78
C LEU A 371 13.07 -16.97 -24.91
N ILE A 372 11.91 -16.31 -25.02
CA ILE A 372 10.93 -16.54 -26.08
C ILE A 372 11.54 -16.19 -27.44
N LEU A 373 12.21 -15.04 -27.55
CA LEU A 373 12.85 -14.58 -28.78
C LEU A 373 13.94 -15.54 -29.25
N TYR A 374 14.80 -16.01 -28.34
CA TYR A 374 15.86 -16.97 -28.64
C TYR A 374 15.30 -18.34 -29.06
N ARG A 375 14.23 -18.80 -28.41
CA ARG A 375 13.58 -20.07 -28.77
C ARG A 375 12.94 -20.02 -30.17
N ASN A 376 12.43 -18.86 -30.58
CA ASN A 376 11.75 -18.70 -31.86
C ASN A 376 12.68 -18.36 -33.03
N LEU A 377 13.70 -17.52 -32.81
CA LEU A 377 14.57 -16.96 -33.85
C LEU A 377 16.03 -17.44 -33.78
N GLY A 378 16.41 -18.19 -32.74
CA GLY A 378 17.78 -18.67 -32.56
C GLY A 378 18.78 -17.52 -32.44
N LEU A 379 19.95 -17.65 -33.09
CA LEU A 379 21.03 -16.64 -33.05
C LEU A 379 20.61 -15.26 -33.56
N GLY A 380 19.56 -15.16 -34.38
CA GLY A 380 19.03 -13.87 -34.84
C GLY A 380 18.47 -13.00 -33.71
N SER A 381 18.05 -13.60 -32.58
CA SER A 381 17.54 -12.87 -31.41
C SER A 381 18.60 -11.99 -30.74
N VAL A 382 19.88 -12.34 -30.89
CA VAL A 382 21.01 -11.59 -30.33
C VAL A 382 21.15 -10.23 -31.01
N ALA A 383 20.93 -10.16 -32.32
CA ALA A 383 20.95 -8.89 -33.06
C ALA A 383 19.83 -7.94 -32.61
N GLY A 384 18.64 -8.49 -32.31
CA GLY A 384 17.53 -7.73 -31.73
C GLY A 384 17.85 -7.18 -30.34
N PHE A 385 18.44 -7.99 -29.48
CA PHE A 385 18.87 -7.54 -28.16
C PHE A 385 19.94 -6.42 -28.24
N VAL A 386 20.94 -6.59 -29.09
CA VAL A 386 21.97 -5.56 -29.32
C VAL A 386 21.36 -4.27 -29.85
N ALA A 387 20.44 -4.35 -30.82
CA ALA A 387 19.72 -3.19 -31.33
C ALA A 387 18.95 -2.47 -30.21
N THR A 388 18.26 -3.20 -29.34
CA THR A 388 17.55 -2.63 -28.18
C THR A 388 18.50 -1.93 -27.21
N VAL A 389 19.64 -2.54 -26.86
CA VAL A 389 20.63 -1.93 -25.96
C VAL A 389 21.22 -0.65 -26.56
N ILE A 390 21.49 -0.63 -27.87
CA ILE A 390 21.96 0.56 -28.58
C ILE A 390 20.91 1.67 -28.50
N VAL A 391 19.65 1.37 -28.79
CA VAL A 391 18.56 2.36 -28.74
C VAL A 391 18.36 2.91 -27.32
N ILE A 392 18.41 2.07 -26.28
CA ILE A 392 18.37 2.51 -24.88
C ILE A 392 19.53 3.45 -24.57
N SER A 393 20.75 3.11 -25.00
CA SER A 393 21.95 3.92 -24.78
C SER A 393 21.86 5.27 -25.48
N LEU A 394 21.25 5.33 -26.67
CA LEU A 394 21.01 6.56 -27.41
C LEU A 394 19.94 7.46 -26.76
N ASN A 395 18.95 6.88 -26.07
CA ASN A 395 17.90 7.64 -25.36
C ASN A 395 18.38 8.25 -24.05
N TYR A 396 19.36 7.66 -23.38
CA TYR A 396 19.91 8.14 -22.11
C TYR A 396 20.33 9.62 -22.08
N PRO A 397 21.14 10.13 -23.03
CA PRO A 397 21.52 11.55 -23.04
C PRO A 397 20.33 12.48 -23.27
N PHE A 398 19.32 12.07 -24.04
CA PHE A 398 18.10 12.86 -24.22
C PHE A 398 17.28 12.94 -22.95
N GLY A 399 17.16 11.85 -22.18
CA GLY A 399 16.51 11.85 -20.86
C GLY A 399 17.18 12.81 -19.88
N ARG A 400 18.53 12.81 -19.80
CA ARG A 400 19.27 13.79 -18.97
C ARG A 400 19.08 15.24 -19.43
N LEU A 401 18.95 15.46 -20.74
CA LEU A 401 18.72 16.79 -21.30
C LEU A 401 17.29 17.28 -20.98
N GLU A 402 16.31 16.39 -21.06
CA GLU A 402 14.92 16.65 -20.69
C GLU A 402 14.80 17.04 -19.21
N GLU A 403 15.43 16.29 -18.31
CA GLU A 403 15.49 16.60 -16.88
C GLU A 403 16.09 17.99 -16.62
N LYS A 404 17.24 18.28 -17.23
CA LYS A 404 17.89 19.61 -17.12
C LYS A 404 16.99 20.75 -17.62
N PHE A 405 16.25 20.53 -18.71
CA PHE A 405 15.30 21.52 -19.23
C PHE A 405 14.05 21.65 -18.37
N GLN A 406 13.57 20.56 -17.78
CA GLN A 406 12.47 20.56 -16.82
C GLN A 406 12.86 21.36 -15.57
N ASP A 407 14.06 21.17 -15.03
CA ASP A 407 14.56 21.94 -13.88
C ASP A 407 14.60 23.44 -14.18
N LYS A 408 15.16 23.82 -15.34
CA LYS A 408 15.22 25.23 -15.76
C LYS A 408 13.84 25.83 -16.01
N LEU A 409 12.90 25.04 -16.54
CA LEU A 409 11.51 25.43 -16.68
C LEU A 409 10.88 25.70 -15.30
N MET A 410 11.04 24.78 -14.34
CA MET A 410 10.49 24.94 -12.99
C MET A 410 11.09 26.16 -12.28
N GLU A 411 12.40 26.36 -12.34
CA GLU A 411 13.06 27.54 -11.78
C GLU A 411 12.48 28.86 -12.35
N SER A 412 12.27 28.92 -13.67
CA SER A 412 11.69 30.10 -14.33
C SER A 412 10.21 30.32 -13.97
N LYS A 413 9.44 29.23 -13.88
CA LYS A 413 8.02 29.24 -13.49
C LYS A 413 7.83 29.71 -12.06
N ASP A 414 8.67 29.24 -11.13
CA ASP A 414 8.65 29.64 -9.72
C ASP A 414 8.99 31.12 -9.56
N LYS A 415 10.02 31.60 -10.27
CA LYS A 415 10.38 33.03 -10.29
C LYS A 415 9.23 33.91 -10.78
N ARG A 416 8.54 33.50 -11.85
CA ARG A 416 7.35 34.20 -12.36
C ARG A 416 6.23 34.19 -11.33
N MET A 417 5.88 33.01 -10.81
CA MET A 417 4.78 32.86 -9.84
C MET A 417 5.00 33.70 -8.60
N LYS A 418 6.21 33.65 -8.00
CA LYS A 418 6.59 34.47 -6.85
C LYS A 418 6.40 35.96 -7.13
N THR A 419 6.89 36.44 -8.27
CA THR A 419 6.76 37.85 -8.69
C THR A 419 5.29 38.24 -8.88
N THR A 420 4.49 37.39 -9.53
CA THR A 420 3.04 37.62 -9.71
C THR A 420 2.31 37.69 -8.37
N THR A 421 2.59 36.80 -7.43
CA THR A 421 1.97 36.82 -6.10
C THR A 421 2.32 38.08 -5.32
N GLU A 422 3.57 38.54 -5.37
CA GLU A 422 4.01 39.77 -4.70
C GLU A 422 3.31 41.02 -5.26
N ILE A 423 3.14 41.08 -6.59
CA ILE A 423 2.41 42.15 -7.28
C ILE A 423 0.93 42.15 -6.87
N LEU A 424 0.27 40.99 -6.88
CA LEU A 424 -1.15 40.86 -6.52
C LEU A 424 -1.40 41.20 -5.04
N ARG A 425 -0.50 40.80 -4.14
CA ARG A 425 -0.59 41.11 -2.70
C ARG A 425 -0.54 42.62 -2.44
N ASN A 426 0.18 43.36 -3.27
CA ASN A 426 0.35 44.80 -3.15
C ASN A 426 -0.46 45.60 -4.18
N MET A 427 -1.49 45.00 -4.81
CA MET A 427 -2.23 45.57 -5.93
C MET A 427 -2.78 46.98 -5.66
N ARG A 428 -3.24 47.24 -4.43
CA ARG A 428 -3.76 48.55 -4.03
C ARG A 428 -2.72 49.65 -4.19
N ILE A 429 -1.48 49.41 -3.75
CA ILE A 429 -0.40 50.39 -3.82
C ILE A 429 -0.01 50.63 -5.28
N LEU A 430 0.10 49.56 -6.08
CA LEU A 430 0.46 49.66 -7.49
C LEU A 430 -0.57 50.45 -8.29
N LYS A 431 -1.87 50.27 -8.02
CA LYS A 431 -2.94 51.06 -8.64
C LYS A 431 -2.89 52.52 -8.23
N LEU A 432 -2.67 52.81 -6.95
CA LEU A 432 -2.55 54.19 -6.45
C LEU A 432 -1.40 54.95 -7.11
N GLN A 433 -0.33 54.25 -7.50
CA GLN A 433 0.84 54.83 -8.15
C GLN A 433 0.80 54.76 -9.69
N GLY A 434 -0.22 54.12 -10.28
CA GLY A 434 -0.31 53.91 -11.73
C GLY A 434 0.80 53.02 -12.31
N TRP A 435 1.38 52.11 -11.51
CA TRP A 435 2.52 51.28 -11.92
C TRP A 435 2.15 49.94 -12.55
N GLU A 436 0.87 49.67 -12.73
CA GLU A 436 0.34 48.39 -13.22
C GLU A 436 0.97 47.94 -14.54
N MET A 437 1.09 48.83 -15.53
CA MET A 437 1.66 48.48 -16.84
C MET A 437 3.16 48.16 -16.76
N LYS A 438 3.90 48.81 -15.86
CA LYS A 438 5.33 48.55 -15.66
C LYS A 438 5.57 47.17 -15.03
N PHE A 439 4.76 46.80 -14.05
CA PHE A 439 4.83 45.48 -13.42
C PHE A 439 4.26 44.38 -14.32
N LEU A 440 3.26 44.69 -15.16
CA LEU A 440 2.77 43.77 -16.19
C LEU A 440 3.86 43.42 -17.20
N SER A 441 4.58 44.42 -17.73
CA SER A 441 5.71 44.20 -18.64
C SER A 441 6.76 43.28 -18.01
N LYS A 442 7.10 43.49 -16.73
CA LYS A 442 8.04 42.62 -16.00
C LYS A 442 7.56 41.16 -15.93
N ILE A 443 6.25 40.92 -15.79
CA ILE A 443 5.69 39.55 -15.81
C ILE A 443 5.80 38.95 -17.21
N LEU A 444 5.55 39.72 -18.27
CA LEU A 444 5.66 39.27 -19.65
C LEU A 444 7.10 38.89 -20.02
N ASP A 445 8.09 39.66 -19.58
CA ASP A 445 9.51 39.33 -19.80
C ASP A 445 9.88 37.99 -19.15
N LEU A 446 9.38 37.72 -17.94
CA LEU A 446 9.56 36.43 -17.27
C LEU A 446 8.84 35.29 -18.00
N ARG A 447 7.66 35.57 -18.58
CA ARG A 447 6.88 34.61 -19.36
C ARG A 447 7.58 34.21 -20.66
N GLU A 448 8.29 35.13 -21.31
CA GLU A 448 9.08 34.80 -22.50
C GLU A 448 10.23 33.84 -22.18
N ILE A 449 10.91 34.04 -21.04
CA ILE A 449 11.97 33.15 -20.56
C ILE A 449 11.39 31.76 -20.25
N GLU A 450 10.25 31.70 -19.54
CA GLU A 450 9.52 30.45 -19.25
C GLU A 450 9.16 29.71 -20.54
N THR A 451 8.63 30.43 -21.53
CA THR A 451 8.21 29.87 -22.83
C THR A 451 9.41 29.32 -23.61
N ARG A 452 10.57 29.97 -23.54
CA ARG A 452 11.81 29.50 -24.20
C ARG A 452 12.29 28.18 -23.62
N TRP A 453 12.23 28.01 -22.30
CA TRP A 453 12.57 26.75 -21.65
C TRP A 453 11.52 25.67 -21.90
N LEU A 454 10.23 26.03 -21.85
CA LEU A 454 9.13 25.14 -22.19
C LEU A 454 9.29 24.58 -23.62
N LYS A 455 9.66 25.44 -24.57
CA LYS A 455 9.89 25.03 -25.97
C LYS A 455 11.02 24.00 -26.09
N LYS A 456 12.13 24.20 -25.37
CA LYS A 456 13.27 23.24 -25.35
C LYS A 456 12.88 21.91 -24.71
N TYR A 457 12.15 21.94 -23.60
CA TYR A 457 11.61 20.76 -22.93
C TYR A 457 10.69 19.98 -23.90
N LEU A 458 9.68 20.65 -24.48
CA LEU A 458 8.72 20.01 -25.38
C LEU A 458 9.39 19.41 -26.62
N TYR A 459 10.34 20.11 -27.26
CA TYR A 459 11.06 19.52 -28.39
C TYR A 459 11.85 18.27 -28.01
N THR A 460 12.50 18.28 -26.85
CA THR A 460 13.26 17.12 -26.37
C THR A 460 12.32 15.96 -26.06
N SER A 461 11.19 16.24 -25.41
CA SER A 461 10.14 15.25 -25.11
C SER A 461 9.53 14.64 -26.36
N VAL A 462 9.28 15.44 -27.41
CA VAL A 462 8.82 14.95 -28.72
C VAL A 462 9.87 14.04 -29.36
N VAL A 463 11.16 14.41 -29.32
CA VAL A 463 12.24 13.56 -29.86
C VAL A 463 12.28 12.21 -29.12
N ILE A 464 12.26 12.22 -27.79
CA ILE A 464 12.25 10.99 -26.98
C ILE A 464 11.03 10.13 -27.33
N THR A 465 9.85 10.75 -27.44
CA THR A 465 8.61 10.06 -27.83
C THR A 465 8.76 9.42 -29.21
N VAL A 466 9.17 10.18 -30.23
CA VAL A 466 9.34 9.66 -31.60
C VAL A 466 10.34 8.50 -31.62
N VAL A 467 11.48 8.62 -30.94
CA VAL A 467 12.46 7.53 -30.86
C VAL A 467 11.84 6.30 -30.20
N ALA A 468 11.07 6.47 -29.13
CA ALA A 468 10.38 5.36 -28.46
C ALA A 468 9.39 4.61 -29.38
N TRP A 469 8.59 5.34 -30.18
CA TRP A 469 7.64 4.75 -31.13
C TRP A 469 8.32 4.09 -32.35
N VAL A 470 9.49 4.56 -32.76
CA VAL A 470 10.25 4.01 -33.91
C VAL A 470 11.17 2.84 -33.49
N THR A 471 11.53 2.75 -32.20
CA THR A 471 12.36 1.69 -31.62
C THR A 471 11.96 0.26 -32.02
N PRO A 472 10.69 -0.18 -31.93
CA PRO A 472 10.35 -1.58 -32.18
C PRO A 472 10.48 -1.92 -33.67
N THR A 473 10.26 -0.95 -34.57
CA THR A 473 10.50 -1.10 -36.00
C THR A 473 12.00 -1.27 -36.30
N ILE A 474 12.87 -0.47 -35.69
CA ILE A 474 14.33 -0.59 -35.86
C ILE A 474 14.82 -1.95 -35.37
N VAL A 475 14.37 -2.37 -34.18
CA VAL A 475 14.73 -3.66 -33.58
C VAL A 475 14.23 -4.82 -34.44
N ALA A 476 13.01 -4.74 -34.96
CA ALA A 476 12.45 -5.76 -35.85
C ALA A 476 13.22 -5.87 -37.17
N VAL A 477 13.55 -4.74 -37.81
CA VAL A 477 14.33 -4.71 -39.07
C VAL A 477 15.72 -5.31 -38.86
N ALA A 478 16.41 -4.94 -37.77
CA ALA A 478 17.73 -5.49 -37.43
C ALA A 478 17.67 -7.00 -37.18
N THR A 479 16.64 -7.45 -36.45
CA THR A 479 16.46 -8.87 -36.10
C THR A 479 16.13 -9.72 -37.32
N PHE A 480 15.10 -9.35 -38.10
CA PHE A 480 14.69 -10.12 -39.27
C PHE A 480 15.71 -10.04 -40.40
N GLY A 481 16.37 -8.88 -40.59
CA GLY A 481 17.47 -8.75 -41.54
C GLY A 481 18.63 -9.69 -41.21
N THR A 482 18.99 -9.80 -39.93
CA THR A 482 20.02 -10.74 -39.49
C THR A 482 19.57 -12.20 -39.66
N CYS A 483 18.31 -12.52 -39.37
CA CYS A 483 17.76 -13.86 -39.62
C CYS A 483 17.82 -14.25 -41.10
N MET A 484 17.54 -13.32 -42.02
CA MET A 484 17.65 -13.54 -43.46
C MET A 484 19.10 -13.81 -43.88
N LEU A 485 20.07 -13.07 -43.33
CA LEU A 485 21.50 -13.27 -43.63
C LEU A 485 22.05 -14.60 -43.08
N ILE A 486 21.58 -15.02 -41.90
CA ILE A 486 21.96 -16.30 -41.27
C ILE A 486 21.23 -17.50 -41.91
N GLY A 487 20.19 -17.26 -42.73
CA GLY A 487 19.41 -18.31 -43.39
C GLY A 487 18.40 -19.00 -42.46
N VAL A 488 17.92 -18.32 -41.42
CA VAL A 488 16.88 -18.85 -40.52
C VAL A 488 15.52 -18.79 -41.23
N PRO A 489 14.77 -19.91 -41.34
CA PRO A 489 13.46 -19.91 -42.00
C PRO A 489 12.45 -19.10 -41.17
N LEU A 490 12.06 -17.94 -41.74
CA LEU A 490 11.07 -17.02 -41.19
C LEU A 490 9.67 -17.42 -41.68
N ASP A 491 8.92 -18.11 -40.83
CA ASP A 491 7.50 -18.37 -41.04
C ASP A 491 6.65 -17.25 -40.42
N SER A 492 5.46 -17.03 -40.96
CA SER A 492 4.48 -16.03 -40.51
C SER A 492 4.25 -16.08 -38.99
N GLY A 493 4.12 -17.28 -38.41
CA GLY A 493 3.95 -17.46 -36.97
C GLY A 493 5.16 -17.01 -36.13
N LYS A 494 6.39 -17.19 -36.62
CA LYS A 494 7.61 -16.74 -35.93
C LYS A 494 7.75 -15.22 -35.99
N VAL A 495 7.42 -14.61 -37.11
CA VAL A 495 7.46 -13.15 -37.30
C VAL A 495 6.45 -12.47 -36.39
N LEU A 496 5.20 -12.94 -36.37
CA LEU A 496 4.14 -12.39 -35.50
C LEU A 496 4.47 -12.56 -34.01
N SER A 497 4.99 -13.73 -33.61
CA SER A 497 5.39 -13.96 -32.22
C SER A 497 6.56 -13.07 -31.78
N ALA A 498 7.53 -12.84 -32.66
CA ALA A 498 8.65 -11.95 -32.38
C ALA A 498 8.22 -10.47 -32.29
N LEU A 499 7.33 -10.01 -33.19
CA LEU A 499 6.75 -8.66 -33.14
C LEU A 499 6.00 -8.42 -31.82
N ALA A 500 5.13 -9.35 -31.41
CA ALA A 500 4.43 -9.26 -30.13
C ALA A 500 5.40 -9.23 -28.93
N THR A 501 6.51 -9.96 -29.01
CA THR A 501 7.54 -9.97 -27.96
C THR A 501 8.29 -8.63 -27.89
N PHE A 502 8.55 -7.97 -29.03
CA PHE A 502 9.15 -6.64 -29.08
C PHE A 502 8.24 -5.56 -28.48
N GLU A 503 6.94 -5.61 -28.75
CA GLU A 503 5.96 -4.69 -28.16
C GLU A 503 5.90 -4.82 -26.63
N ILE A 504 5.93 -6.05 -26.12
CA ILE A 504 5.97 -6.32 -24.68
C ILE A 504 7.26 -5.77 -24.05
N LEU A 505 8.41 -5.81 -24.73
CA LEU A 505 9.69 -5.33 -24.21
C LEU A 505 9.80 -3.81 -24.05
N GLN A 506 8.88 -3.02 -24.63
CA GLN A 506 8.97 -1.55 -24.59
C GLN A 506 8.42 -0.90 -23.31
N SER A 507 7.44 -1.55 -22.68
CA SER A 507 6.72 -1.04 -21.50
C SER A 507 7.62 -0.61 -20.31
N PRO A 508 8.77 -1.26 -20.01
CA PRO A 508 9.45 -0.99 -18.74
C PRO A 508 10.63 0.01 -18.75
N ILE A 509 10.78 0.87 -19.75
CA ILE A 509 12.05 1.60 -19.96
C ILE A 509 12.21 2.89 -19.12
N TYR A 510 11.20 3.33 -18.35
CA TYR A 510 11.26 4.63 -17.67
C TYR A 510 10.68 4.65 -16.24
N SER A 511 11.45 4.26 -15.22
CA SER A 511 11.16 4.64 -13.82
C SER A 511 12.36 4.45 -12.86
N LEU A 512 12.94 5.54 -12.35
CA LEU A 512 13.84 5.53 -11.17
C LEU A 512 13.65 6.81 -10.32
N PRO A 513 13.41 6.70 -9.00
CA PRO A 513 13.42 7.86 -8.09
C PRO A 513 14.50 7.78 -6.98
N ASP A 514 14.96 8.95 -6.51
CA ASP A 514 15.94 9.16 -5.41
C ASP A 514 15.31 9.80 -4.14
N THR A 515 15.92 9.59 -2.96
CA THR A 515 15.44 10.04 -1.62
C THR A 515 16.53 10.67 -0.72
N PRO A 516 16.16 11.60 0.20
CA PRO A 516 16.84 11.73 1.51
C PRO A 516 15.92 12.05 2.74
N ASN A 517 16.19 11.69 4.02
CA ASN A 517 16.93 12.56 4.98
C ASN A 517 16.25 12.91 6.35
N ALA A 518 16.33 12.11 7.44
CA ALA A 518 15.59 12.22 8.74
C ALA A 518 16.16 13.13 9.89
N ILE A 519 15.40 13.38 11.00
CA ILE A 519 15.73 13.21 12.48
C ILE A 519 14.73 13.92 13.49
N GLU A 520 14.79 13.54 14.79
CA GLU A 520 13.75 13.41 15.86
C GLU A 520 14.16 13.95 17.28
N LYS A 521 13.19 14.24 18.22
CA LYS A 521 13.11 13.85 19.69
C LYS A 521 12.09 14.60 20.61
N LEU A 522 11.86 14.03 21.83
CA LEU A 522 10.71 13.99 22.80
C LEU A 522 10.74 14.97 24.04
N PRO A 523 9.64 15.15 24.82
CA PRO A 523 9.59 15.93 26.10
C PRO A 523 8.95 15.25 27.35
N ALA A 524 8.96 15.91 28.54
CA ALA A 524 8.18 15.61 29.78
C ALA A 524 7.98 16.83 30.76
N GLY A 525 6.92 16.83 31.63
CA GLY A 525 6.45 17.87 32.60
C GLY A 525 7.03 17.80 34.04
N SER A 526 6.54 18.37 35.17
CA SER A 526 5.38 19.21 35.64
C SER A 526 5.66 19.75 37.08
N SER A 527 5.28 20.98 37.51
CA SER A 527 5.37 21.46 38.93
C SER A 527 4.49 22.70 39.26
N ASP A 528 4.31 23.03 40.56
CA ASP A 528 3.30 23.92 41.21
C ASP A 528 3.61 25.45 41.29
N THR A 529 4.62 25.96 40.57
CA THR A 529 4.94 27.40 40.52
C THR A 529 4.43 28.00 39.21
N ALA A 530 3.60 29.05 39.25
CA ALA A 530 2.97 29.59 38.03
C ALA A 530 4.00 30.01 36.99
N ILE A 531 4.98 30.83 37.40
CA ILE A 531 6.20 31.13 36.65
C ILE A 531 7.36 31.31 37.64
N GLU A 532 8.43 30.55 37.52
CA GLU A 532 9.69 30.76 38.25
C GLU A 532 10.84 30.73 37.24
N ILE A 533 11.57 31.84 37.11
CA ILE A 533 12.81 31.93 36.34
C ILE A 533 13.97 32.18 37.30
N VAL A 534 14.98 31.31 37.28
CA VAL A 534 16.22 31.43 38.05
C VAL A 534 17.41 31.34 37.09
N ASP A 535 18.27 32.35 37.08
CA ASP A 535 19.46 32.50 36.23
C ASP A 535 19.21 32.22 34.74
N GLY A 536 18.06 32.69 34.25
CA GLY A 536 17.57 32.41 32.92
C GLY A 536 18.33 33.16 31.83
N ASN A 537 19.13 32.43 31.05
CA ASN A 537 19.75 32.92 29.82
C ASN A 537 19.09 32.28 28.61
N PHE A 538 18.59 33.11 27.69
CA PHE A 538 17.81 32.66 26.53
C PHE A 538 18.33 33.27 25.23
N SER A 539 18.30 32.50 24.14
CA SER A 539 18.72 32.98 22.82
C SER A 539 17.91 32.32 21.71
N TRP A 540 17.66 33.08 20.65
CA TRP A 540 17.10 32.55 19.39
C TRP A 540 18.11 31.70 18.63
N ASP A 541 19.40 31.99 18.78
CA ASP A 541 20.51 31.28 18.13
C ASP A 541 21.44 30.72 19.19
N LEU A 542 21.52 29.38 19.25
CA LEU A 542 22.40 28.62 20.15
C LEU A 542 23.88 28.68 19.71
N SER A 543 24.13 29.14 18.48
CA SER A 543 25.46 29.28 17.86
C SER A 543 26.10 30.65 18.13
N SER A 544 25.29 31.67 18.44
CA SER A 544 25.78 33.02 18.70
C SER A 544 26.33 33.15 20.13
N PRO A 545 27.45 33.85 20.35
CA PRO A 545 28.06 34.00 21.67
C PRO A 545 27.25 34.92 22.62
N GLY A 546 26.20 35.59 22.13
CA GLY A 546 25.41 36.55 22.91
C GLY A 546 23.98 36.05 23.16
N ALA A 547 23.63 35.81 24.43
CA ALA A 547 22.24 35.56 24.81
C ALA A 547 21.37 36.80 24.57
N THR A 548 20.16 36.59 24.01
CA THR A 548 19.16 37.65 23.76
C THR A 548 18.57 38.18 25.07
N LEU A 549 18.38 37.32 26.07
CA LEU A 549 18.02 37.67 27.43
C LEU A 549 19.08 37.12 28.38
N LYS A 550 19.59 37.96 29.28
CA LYS A 550 20.66 37.64 30.22
C LYS A 550 20.20 37.83 31.67
N ASP A 551 20.56 36.88 32.52
CA ASP A 551 20.41 36.92 33.98
C ASP A 551 18.99 37.23 34.48
N ILE A 552 17.99 36.65 33.81
CA ILE A 552 16.58 36.85 34.17
C ILE A 552 16.23 36.03 35.41
N ASN A 553 15.79 36.73 36.47
CA ASN A 553 15.49 36.15 37.77
C ASN A 553 14.18 36.75 38.32
N PHE A 554 13.08 35.98 38.33
CA PHE A 554 11.83 36.39 38.99
C PHE A 554 10.88 35.21 39.26
N LYS A 555 9.96 35.39 40.22
CA LYS A 555 8.89 34.44 40.55
C LYS A 555 7.53 35.13 40.51
N VAL A 556 6.56 34.46 39.89
CA VAL A 556 5.15 34.86 39.83
C VAL A 556 4.33 33.75 40.45
N PHE A 557 3.53 34.12 41.44
CA PHE A 557 2.60 33.22 42.11
C PHE A 557 1.22 33.29 41.46
N ASN A 558 0.43 32.22 41.63
CA ASN A 558 -0.96 32.19 41.15
C ASN A 558 -1.74 33.38 41.71
N GLY A 559 -2.47 34.09 40.83
CA GLY A 559 -3.29 35.27 41.19
C GLY A 559 -2.61 36.64 41.05
N MET A 560 -1.32 36.69 40.72
CA MET A 560 -0.62 37.98 40.50
C MET A 560 -0.94 38.61 39.14
N LYS A 561 -1.05 39.94 39.09
CA LYS A 561 -1.10 40.75 37.85
C LYS A 561 0.24 41.47 37.67
N VAL A 562 0.93 41.20 36.56
CA VAL A 562 2.31 41.66 36.32
C VAL A 562 2.38 42.47 35.02
N ALA A 563 3.12 43.59 35.04
CA ALA A 563 3.37 44.43 33.86
C ALA A 563 4.86 44.40 33.47
N VAL A 564 5.17 44.38 32.16
CA VAL A 564 6.54 44.39 31.62
C VAL A 564 6.75 45.65 30.77
N CYS A 565 7.71 46.49 31.14
CA CYS A 565 7.99 47.77 30.49
C CYS A 565 9.43 47.82 29.94
N GLY A 566 9.67 48.57 28.86
CA GLY A 566 11.01 48.75 28.29
C GLY A 566 11.00 49.35 26.87
N THR A 567 12.16 49.78 26.39
CA THR A 567 12.35 50.40 25.06
C THR A 567 12.07 49.42 23.90
N VAL A 568 11.82 49.93 22.69
CA VAL A 568 11.64 49.08 21.50
C VAL A 568 12.91 48.25 21.29
N GLY A 569 12.77 46.94 21.06
CA GLY A 569 13.91 46.01 20.92
C GLY A 569 14.51 45.50 22.24
N SER A 570 13.99 45.89 23.41
CA SER A 570 14.51 45.47 24.73
C SER A 570 14.24 44.00 25.10
N GLY A 571 13.74 43.17 24.17
CA GLY A 571 13.48 41.74 24.42
C GLY A 571 12.13 41.40 25.09
N LYS A 572 11.17 42.34 25.22
CA LYS A 572 9.85 42.08 25.84
C LYS A 572 9.10 40.89 25.23
N SER A 573 8.99 40.85 23.91
CA SER A 573 8.34 39.73 23.20
C SER A 573 9.13 38.43 23.37
N SER A 574 10.47 38.51 23.38
CA SER A 574 11.33 37.36 23.65
C SER A 574 11.17 36.82 25.07
N LEU A 575 10.91 37.68 26.06
CA LEU A 575 10.60 37.27 27.43
C LEU A 575 9.28 36.47 27.47
N LEU A 576 8.24 36.93 26.79
CA LEU A 576 6.99 36.19 26.66
C LEU A 576 7.18 34.86 25.91
N SER A 577 7.95 34.84 24.82
CA SER A 577 8.30 33.59 24.12
C SER A 577 9.08 32.61 25.00
N SER A 578 9.93 33.10 25.91
CA SER A 578 10.61 32.23 26.88
C SER A 578 9.64 31.60 27.86
N ILE A 579 8.67 32.37 28.39
CA ILE A 579 7.59 31.87 29.27
C ILE A 579 6.67 30.89 28.53
N LEU A 580 6.45 31.06 27.22
CA LEU A 580 5.69 30.11 26.41
C LEU A 580 6.45 28.80 26.20
N GLY A 581 7.78 28.80 26.34
CA GLY A 581 8.66 27.68 26.03
C GLY A 581 9.09 27.63 24.56
N GLU A 582 8.82 28.70 23.80
CA GLU A 582 9.20 28.83 22.39
C GLU A 582 10.65 29.27 22.19
N LEU A 583 11.19 30.07 23.12
CA LEU A 583 12.57 30.53 23.10
C LEU A 583 13.48 29.52 23.82
N PRO A 584 14.50 28.93 23.15
CA PRO A 584 15.42 27.99 23.77
C PRO A 584 16.16 28.59 24.97
N LYS A 585 16.21 27.82 26.04
CA LYS A 585 16.98 28.13 27.25
C LYS A 585 18.41 27.62 27.12
N ILE A 586 19.40 28.49 27.30
CA ILE A 586 20.83 28.14 27.32
C ILE A 586 21.22 27.65 28.72
N SER A 587 20.89 28.43 29.74
CA SER A 587 21.16 28.12 31.15
C SER A 587 20.04 28.65 32.06
N GLY A 588 20.03 28.22 33.31
CA GLY A 588 19.00 28.57 34.30
C GLY A 588 17.84 27.60 34.38
N THR A 589 16.84 27.92 35.18
CA THR A 589 15.64 27.12 35.42
C THR A 589 14.40 27.96 35.14
N LEU A 590 13.49 27.44 34.31
CA LEU A 590 12.16 28.00 34.06
C LEU A 590 11.13 26.95 34.47
N LYS A 591 10.33 27.22 35.51
CA LYS A 591 9.21 26.38 35.94
C LYS A 591 7.90 27.11 35.68
N LEU A 592 6.91 26.38 35.19
CA LEU A 592 5.60 26.90 34.80
C LEU A 592 4.51 25.95 35.27
N CYS A 593 3.43 26.50 35.83
CA CYS A 593 2.28 25.76 36.33
C CYS A 593 0.98 26.37 35.80
N GLY A 594 0.08 25.52 35.29
CA GLY A 594 -1.25 25.92 34.78
C GLY A 594 -1.34 26.05 33.26
N THR A 595 -2.53 26.43 32.78
CA THR A 595 -2.82 26.69 31.36
C THR A 595 -2.45 28.13 30.98
N LYS A 596 -2.03 28.34 29.73
CA LYS A 596 -1.57 29.64 29.23
C LYS A 596 -2.53 30.16 28.17
N ALA A 597 -2.81 31.46 28.20
CA ALA A 597 -3.43 32.18 27.10
C ALA A 597 -2.42 33.18 26.53
N TYR A 598 -2.32 33.28 25.21
CA TYR A 598 -1.36 34.15 24.54
C TYR A 598 -2.04 34.98 23.46
N VAL A 599 -1.70 36.27 23.41
CA VAL A 599 -2.12 37.20 22.36
C VAL A 599 -0.87 37.73 21.68
N ALA A 600 -0.67 37.36 20.42
CA ALA A 600 0.50 37.77 19.65
C ALA A 600 0.42 39.26 19.24
N GLN A 601 1.58 39.89 19.05
CA GLN A 601 1.68 41.28 18.57
C GLN A 601 1.02 41.47 17.20
N SER A 602 1.18 40.49 16.30
CA SER A 602 0.45 40.43 15.04
C SER A 602 -0.72 39.48 15.21
N PRO A 603 -1.97 39.93 14.99
CA PRO A 603 -3.13 39.08 15.16
C PRO A 603 -3.11 37.96 14.11
N TRP A 604 -3.49 36.76 14.54
CA TRP A 604 -3.74 35.64 13.67
C TRP A 604 -5.22 35.27 13.77
N ILE A 605 -5.91 35.25 12.64
CA ILE A 605 -7.34 34.96 12.53
C ILE A 605 -7.47 33.76 11.59
N GLN A 606 -8.16 32.72 12.03
CA GLN A 606 -8.46 31.54 11.23
C GLN A 606 -9.51 31.87 10.17
N SER A 607 -9.42 31.20 9.03
CA SER A 607 -10.48 31.25 8.03
C SER A 607 -11.75 30.60 8.60
N GLY A 608 -12.83 31.35 8.70
CA GLY A 608 -14.08 30.92 9.33
C GLY A 608 -14.93 32.10 9.72
N ASN A 609 -16.00 31.86 10.48
CA ASN A 609 -16.78 32.96 11.03
C ASN A 609 -16.07 33.53 12.29
N ILE A 610 -16.49 34.74 12.69
CA ILE A 610 -15.85 35.42 13.82
C ILE A 610 -16.21 34.75 15.15
N GLU A 611 -17.39 34.14 15.22
CA GLU A 611 -17.84 33.37 16.39
C GLU A 611 -16.93 32.17 16.67
N GLU A 612 -16.62 31.36 15.66
CA GLU A 612 -15.67 30.23 15.70
C GLU A 612 -14.27 30.68 16.08
N ASN A 613 -13.83 31.84 15.56
CA ASN A 613 -12.54 32.41 15.93
C ASN A 613 -12.48 32.83 17.42
N ILE A 614 -13.59 33.32 17.99
CA ILE A 614 -13.68 33.71 19.41
C ILE A 614 -13.82 32.48 20.31
N LEU A 615 -14.64 31.50 19.91
CA LEU A 615 -14.84 30.24 20.63
C LEU A 615 -13.60 29.34 20.60
N PHE A 616 -12.84 29.39 19.50
CA PHE A 616 -11.58 28.68 19.30
C PHE A 616 -11.64 27.17 19.60
N GLY A 617 -12.75 26.53 19.20
CA GLY A 617 -13.00 25.08 19.37
C GLY A 617 -13.76 24.70 20.65
N GLU A 618 -14.06 25.65 21.54
CA GLU A 618 -14.90 25.42 22.72
C GLU A 618 -16.40 25.51 22.41
N GLY A 619 -17.23 24.84 23.21
CA GLY A 619 -18.69 24.92 23.09
C GLY A 619 -19.23 26.32 23.41
N MET A 620 -20.30 26.72 22.71
CA MET A 620 -20.92 28.04 22.91
C MET A 620 -21.53 28.15 24.32
N ASN A 621 -20.94 28.99 25.17
CA ASN A 621 -21.57 29.49 26.39
C ASN A 621 -22.03 30.93 26.13
N ARG A 622 -23.33 31.10 25.89
CA ARG A 622 -23.88 32.38 25.43
C ARG A 622 -23.64 33.52 26.43
N GLU A 623 -23.80 33.25 27.73
CA GLU A 623 -23.62 34.27 28.77
C GLU A 623 -22.16 34.74 28.85
N ARG A 624 -21.20 33.81 28.83
CA ARG A 624 -19.76 34.14 28.84
C ARG A 624 -19.37 34.86 27.55
N TYR A 625 -19.84 34.38 26.40
CA TYR A 625 -19.58 34.97 25.10
C TYR A 625 -20.08 36.42 25.04
N ASP A 626 -21.31 36.66 25.47
CA ASP A 626 -21.92 37.98 25.49
C ASP A 626 -21.21 38.96 26.43
N LYS A 627 -20.80 38.51 27.62
CA LYS A 627 -19.98 39.29 28.56
C LYS A 627 -18.61 39.63 27.99
N VAL A 628 -17.96 38.69 27.29
CA VAL A 628 -16.66 38.92 26.64
C VAL A 628 -16.79 39.92 25.49
N LEU A 629 -17.84 39.81 24.67
CA LEU A 629 -18.09 40.76 23.59
C LEU A 629 -18.35 42.18 24.11
N GLU A 630 -19.08 42.31 25.22
CA GLU A 630 -19.30 43.60 25.86
C GLU A 630 -18.01 44.17 26.47
N ALA A 631 -17.27 43.35 27.24
CA ALA A 631 -16.01 43.76 27.86
C ALA A 631 -14.93 44.15 26.82
N CYS A 632 -14.92 43.49 25.66
CA CYS A 632 -14.01 43.81 24.55
C CYS A 632 -14.57 44.89 23.61
N SER A 633 -15.73 45.47 23.91
CA SER A 633 -16.40 46.47 23.06
C SER A 633 -16.66 46.01 21.62
N LEU A 634 -16.90 44.70 21.44
CA LEU A 634 -17.26 44.07 20.17
C LEU A 634 -18.79 44.09 19.94
N LYS A 635 -19.59 44.35 21.00
CA LYS A 635 -21.03 44.63 20.90
C LYS A 635 -21.29 46.09 20.49
N LYS A 636 -22.27 46.28 19.62
CA LYS A 636 -22.58 47.56 18.96
C LYS A 636 -23.11 48.64 19.90
N GLY A 637 -22.67 49.89 19.67
CA GLY A 637 -23.54 51.07 19.72
C GLY A 637 -24.25 51.28 18.37
N PRO A 638 -25.32 52.09 18.31
CA PRO A 638 -26.15 52.25 17.12
C PRO A 638 -25.39 53.01 16.01
N GLY A 639 -24.78 52.31 15.04
CA GLY A 639 -24.23 52.98 13.86
C GLY A 639 -23.28 52.22 12.94
N ASN A 640 -22.40 51.33 13.42
CA ASN A 640 -21.38 50.69 12.56
C ASN A 640 -21.18 49.21 12.89
N THR A 641 -21.22 48.33 11.88
CA THR A 641 -21.12 46.86 12.03
C THR A 641 -19.71 46.37 11.72
N LEU A 642 -19.13 45.59 12.64
CA LEU A 642 -17.91 44.80 12.37
C LEU A 642 -18.15 43.28 12.43
N ILE A 643 -19.17 42.80 13.14
CA ILE A 643 -19.47 41.37 13.28
C ILE A 643 -21.00 41.21 13.27
N ARG A 644 -21.52 40.31 12.42
CA ARG A 644 -22.96 40.02 12.29
C ARG A 644 -23.20 38.55 12.60
#